data_AF-A0A6P0TF33-F1
#
_entry.id   AF-A0A6P0TF33-F1
#
_cell.length_a   1.000
_cell.length_b   1.000
_cell.length_c   1.000
_cell.angle_alpha   90.00
_cell.angle_beta   90.00
_cell.angle_gamma   90.00
#
_symmetry.space_group_name_H-M   'P 1'
#
loop_
_entity.id
_entity.type
_entity.pdbx_description
1 polymer ?
#
loop_
_entity_poly.entity_id
_entity_poly.type
_entity_poly.pdbx_seq_one_letter_code
_entity_poly.pdbx_strand_id
1 'polypeptide(L)'
;MVKTITSDRTGNYCLQDHEQMCFVHIPKTAGTTMSAILESQFDHDRICPTPYWRELKVMSRESLLQYQLLRGHFPYSVSELIPKSPVFITMFRDPIERVISAYEFMKTCVIMHPRARKVQEKAQTLSLKDYVRDPDVNGVVNSQTMMIAGREIQDLKVPATDPVWLDIAKENLRGFAWVGITERFWESVGVLSYQFGWPPPDEIQRLMVGSKKLRRENLDPDVIDAIAECNQLDLEMYDYAQSLFAQQYEAMIADLQAKYGSVMAQQASGHDSAHEQEGLSAGAKVVGTESQQLDGVVVRSLLEQHYEACFATAHAHTTASTRLTFTFDKAIPGNGWHRLEGLERDEPFRWTGPRNVSTLDLKLDGTDDLACEFRILNSTTSEVLQSLSVQANGTPLNLAPLHRDSYGAMFRCKIPKSLAKTEKPFTRLSFHVDQTVALNISQPGNEDKRQVGVAMSLVQVFPVDSQPDVEMIKSPIDSEPWFEAIAFLKQHLQPDQLLFAPNAFRLPFPDYIPYVEGNPIDLTINYVDKTLRHHPYDWVVIHKGMNDVYVGWLLLQVLLRRLKPVLANSVFVIFAKDSPLPHLGYRSTNVRPAFAGYIKYMIQRVNQSERLRSFKQAVKGIYTKSGDARISSTEETTNEEKG
;
A
#
# COMPACT_ATOMS: atom_id res chain seq x y z
N MET A 1 29.45 28.52 2.23
CA MET A 1 29.74 27.09 1.97
C MET A 1 28.69 26.30 2.72
N VAL A 2 27.80 25.62 1.99
CA VAL A 2 26.93 24.57 2.56
C VAL A 2 27.84 23.65 3.36
N LYS A 3 27.47 23.26 4.58
CA LYS A 3 28.22 22.22 5.31
C LYS A 3 28.26 21.03 4.36
N THR A 4 29.41 20.79 3.74
CA THR A 4 29.63 19.60 2.93
C THR A 4 29.56 18.47 3.93
N ILE A 5 28.35 17.94 4.07
CA ILE A 5 28.11 16.64 4.66
C ILE A 5 29.17 15.76 4.03
N THR A 6 30.04 15.20 4.86
CA THR A 6 31.26 14.52 4.42
C THR A 6 30.86 13.40 3.49
N SER A 7 30.84 13.70 2.19
CA SER A 7 30.65 12.71 1.17
C SER A 7 31.87 11.80 1.24
N ASP A 8 31.65 10.51 1.14
CA ASP A 8 32.73 9.63 0.77
C ASP A 8 33.40 10.14 -0.53
N ARG A 9 34.59 9.62 -0.87
CA ARG A 9 35.27 9.98 -2.11
C ARG A 9 34.45 9.68 -3.39
N THR A 10 33.26 9.08 -3.23
CA THR A 10 32.28 8.76 -4.27
C THR A 10 31.07 9.69 -4.30
N GLY A 11 31.02 10.78 -3.52
CA GLY A 11 29.96 11.80 -3.60
C GLY A 11 28.65 11.44 -2.89
N ASN A 12 28.64 10.34 -2.14
CA ASN A 12 27.44 9.80 -1.50
C ASN A 12 27.37 10.19 -0.02
N TYR A 13 26.16 10.38 0.46
CA TYR A 13 25.88 10.48 1.88
C TYR A 13 25.05 9.29 2.35
N CYS A 14 25.70 8.40 3.10
CA CYS A 14 25.04 7.35 3.85
C CYS A 14 24.67 7.88 5.23
N LEU A 15 23.37 7.88 5.55
CA LEU A 15 22.90 8.27 6.88
C LEU A 15 23.50 7.33 7.93
N GLN A 16 24.26 7.88 8.86
CA GLN A 16 24.98 7.11 9.87
C GLN A 16 24.06 6.75 11.04
N ASP A 17 24.38 5.68 11.78
CA ASP A 17 23.57 5.22 12.94
C ASP A 17 23.39 6.29 14.04
N HIS A 18 24.33 7.23 14.13
CA HIS A 18 24.32 8.34 15.08
C HIS A 18 23.61 9.61 14.55
N GLU A 19 22.98 9.53 13.38
CA GLU A 19 22.25 10.61 12.73
C GLU A 19 20.75 10.32 12.66
N GLN A 20 19.94 11.38 12.51
CA GLN A 20 18.49 11.29 12.29
C GLN A 20 18.07 12.24 11.18
N MET A 21 17.44 11.70 10.15
CA MET A 21 16.86 12.52 9.09
C MET A 21 15.60 13.22 9.61
N CYS A 22 15.55 14.55 9.43
CA CYS A 22 14.40 15.35 9.79
C CYS A 22 13.85 16.10 8.57
N PHE A 23 12.68 15.67 8.09
CA PHE A 23 11.95 16.39 7.06
C PHE A 23 11.07 17.47 7.68
N VAL A 24 11.53 18.72 7.52
CA VAL A 24 10.78 19.93 7.86
C VAL A 24 9.73 20.15 6.77
N HIS A 25 8.54 19.58 6.97
CA HIS A 25 7.44 19.69 6.01
C HIS A 25 6.72 21.03 6.18
N ILE A 26 7.07 21.96 5.30
CA ILE A 26 6.34 23.22 5.11
C ILE A 26 4.95 22.92 4.52
N PRO A 27 3.84 23.36 5.16
CA PRO A 27 2.51 23.11 4.63
C PRO A 27 2.36 23.56 3.17
N LYS A 28 1.76 22.68 2.36
CA LYS A 28 1.40 22.92 0.95
C LYS A 28 2.58 22.97 -0.04
N THR A 29 3.71 22.37 0.30
CA THR A 29 4.90 22.21 -0.58
C THR A 29 5.08 20.75 -1.06
N ALA A 30 3.97 20.10 -1.42
CA ALA A 30 3.92 18.69 -1.83
C ALA A 30 4.46 17.67 -0.80
N GLY A 31 4.50 18.03 0.49
CA GLY A 31 5.08 17.16 1.51
C GLY A 31 4.33 15.87 1.81
N THR A 32 3.07 15.71 1.38
CA THR A 32 2.40 14.39 1.41
C THR A 32 3.04 13.41 0.43
N THR A 33 3.30 13.84 -0.81
CA THR A 33 4.05 13.04 -1.78
C THR A 33 5.47 12.79 -1.27
N MET A 34 6.15 13.83 -0.77
CA MET A 34 7.52 13.69 -0.25
C MET A 34 7.58 12.72 0.94
N SER A 35 6.60 12.76 1.86
CA SER A 35 6.52 11.82 2.99
C SER A 35 6.40 10.38 2.50
N ALA A 36 5.58 10.11 1.49
CA ALA A 36 5.43 8.76 0.95
C ALA A 36 6.74 8.25 0.31
N ILE A 37 7.49 9.12 -0.37
CA ILE A 37 8.81 8.81 -0.93
C ILE A 37 9.82 8.53 0.19
N LEU A 38 9.86 9.36 1.23
CA LEU A 38 10.77 9.15 2.38
C LEU A 38 10.42 7.85 3.12
N GLU A 39 9.14 7.60 3.40
CA GLU A 39 8.68 6.39 4.10
C GLU A 39 8.96 5.09 3.34
N SER A 40 9.29 5.13 2.05
CA SER A 40 9.74 3.93 1.33
C SER A 40 11.23 3.65 1.51
N GLN A 41 12.02 4.59 2.05
CA GLN A 41 13.47 4.48 2.24
C GLN A 41 13.88 4.04 3.65
N PHE A 42 12.91 3.85 4.56
CA PHE A 42 13.15 3.44 5.94
C PHE A 42 12.23 2.28 6.34
N ASP A 43 12.74 1.39 7.18
CA ASP A 43 11.91 0.41 7.87
C ASP A 43 10.85 1.11 8.74
N HIS A 44 9.63 0.59 8.74
CA HIS A 44 8.49 1.23 9.39
C HIS A 44 8.72 1.52 10.88
N ASP A 45 9.35 0.61 11.60
CA ASP A 45 9.70 0.75 13.03
C ASP A 45 10.76 1.82 13.30
N ARG A 46 11.48 2.26 12.26
CA ARG A 46 12.45 3.37 12.29
C ARG A 46 11.83 4.72 11.93
N ILE A 47 10.53 4.80 11.66
CA ILE A 47 9.84 6.05 11.31
C ILE A 47 9.08 6.57 12.53
N CYS A 48 9.32 7.83 12.90
CA CYS A 48 8.60 8.46 13.99
C CYS A 48 7.09 8.58 13.63
N PRO A 49 6.18 8.08 14.48
CA PRO A 49 4.76 7.98 14.14
C PRO A 49 4.04 9.33 14.15
N THR A 50 4.57 10.32 14.87
CA THR A 50 3.94 11.63 14.96
C THR A 50 4.42 12.59 13.86
N PRO A 51 3.50 13.28 13.17
CA PRO A 51 3.84 14.35 12.25
C PRO A 51 3.79 15.76 12.89
N TYR A 52 3.59 15.87 14.21
CA TYR A 52 3.40 17.15 14.90
C TYR A 52 4.45 17.39 16.01
N TRP A 53 5.12 18.55 15.96
CA TRP A 53 6.21 18.84 16.90
C TRP A 53 5.77 18.87 18.37
N ARG A 54 4.50 19.20 18.64
CA ARG A 54 3.95 19.23 20.01
C ARG A 54 3.90 17.84 20.63
N GLU A 55 3.67 16.81 19.82
CA GLU A 55 3.71 15.41 20.23
C GLU A 55 5.16 14.96 20.40
N LEU A 56 6.07 15.33 19.48
CA LEU A 56 7.51 15.08 19.67
C LEU A 56 8.02 15.62 21.01
N LYS A 57 7.59 16.82 21.40
CA LYS A 57 8.01 17.49 22.65
C LYS A 57 7.65 16.70 23.91
N VAL A 58 6.61 15.85 23.87
CA VAL A 58 6.19 15.04 25.02
C VAL A 58 6.70 13.60 24.98
N MET A 59 7.37 13.19 23.89
CA MET A 59 8.03 11.89 23.80
C MET A 59 9.30 11.87 24.64
N SER A 60 9.62 10.71 25.22
CA SER A 60 10.89 10.55 25.94
C SER A 60 12.07 10.53 24.96
N ARG A 61 13.25 10.91 25.47
CA ARG A 61 14.50 10.86 24.70
C ARG A 61 14.78 9.44 24.23
N GLU A 62 14.53 8.45 25.08
CA GLU A 62 14.72 7.03 24.81
C GLU A 62 13.83 6.56 23.65
N SER A 63 12.56 6.98 23.63
CA SER A 63 11.66 6.68 22.52
C SER A 63 12.11 7.35 21.21
N LEU A 64 12.63 8.58 21.26
CA LEU A 64 13.09 9.27 20.06
C LEU A 64 14.37 8.67 19.46
N LEU A 65 15.22 8.02 20.27
CA LEU A 65 16.47 7.39 19.80
C LEU A 65 16.26 6.21 18.84
N GLN A 66 15.08 5.57 18.88
CA GLN A 66 14.79 4.38 18.07
C GLN A 66 14.53 4.70 16.58
N TYR A 67 14.09 5.93 16.30
CA TYR A 67 13.74 6.37 14.95
C TYR A 67 14.95 6.90 14.19
N GLN A 68 14.97 6.68 12.88
CA GLN A 68 15.93 7.29 11.95
C GLN A 68 15.28 8.40 11.11
N LEU A 69 13.97 8.33 10.87
CA LEU A 69 13.21 9.34 10.14
C LEU A 69 12.22 10.07 11.06
N LEU A 70 12.34 11.38 11.14
CA LEU A 70 11.35 12.28 11.70
C LEU A 70 10.79 13.12 10.56
N ARG A 71 9.48 13.06 10.32
CA ARG A 71 8.84 13.80 9.23
C ARG A 71 7.52 14.41 9.67
N GLY A 72 7.31 15.69 9.38
CA GLY A 72 6.10 16.37 9.85
C GLY A 72 6.20 17.88 9.80
N HIS A 73 5.14 18.54 10.28
CA HIS A 73 5.10 20.00 10.41
C HIS A 73 5.97 20.44 11.58
N PHE A 74 7.27 20.40 11.35
CA PHE A 74 8.32 20.62 12.32
C PHE A 74 9.06 21.91 12.00
N PRO A 75 8.93 22.97 12.81
CA PRO A 75 9.79 24.14 12.68
C PRO A 75 11.25 23.77 12.99
N TYR A 76 12.24 24.45 12.41
CA TYR A 76 13.67 24.12 12.56
C TYR A 76 14.14 23.97 14.02
N SER A 77 13.52 24.70 14.93
CA SER A 77 13.73 24.61 16.38
C SER A 77 13.47 23.23 16.98
N VAL A 78 12.85 22.27 16.26
CA VAL A 78 12.80 20.87 16.71
C VAL A 78 14.19 20.24 16.80
N SER A 79 15.23 20.84 16.20
CA SER A 79 16.63 20.46 16.41
C SER A 79 17.00 20.28 17.88
N GLU A 80 16.42 21.10 18.78
CA GLU A 80 16.64 21.00 20.23
C GLU A 80 16.01 19.75 20.86
N LEU A 81 15.03 19.12 20.19
CA LEU A 81 14.32 17.92 20.63
C LEU A 81 14.93 16.63 20.07
N ILE A 82 15.68 16.71 18.96
CA ILE A 82 16.22 15.53 18.28
C ILE A 82 17.45 15.02 19.06
N PRO A 83 17.45 13.76 19.52
CA PRO A 83 18.50 13.28 20.41
C PRO A 83 19.83 12.98 19.73
N LYS A 84 19.83 12.71 18.41
CA LYS A 84 21.00 12.43 17.57
C LYS A 84 21.34 13.64 16.68
N SER A 85 22.43 13.55 15.93
CA SER A 85 22.80 14.58 14.95
C SER A 85 21.73 14.70 13.85
N PRO A 86 21.01 15.82 13.73
CA PRO A 86 19.93 15.94 12.77
C PRO A 86 20.46 16.23 11.35
N VAL A 87 19.86 15.58 10.37
CA VAL A 87 20.06 15.79 8.94
C VAL A 87 18.79 16.40 8.38
N PHE A 88 18.79 17.73 8.26
CA PHE A 88 17.59 18.45 7.85
C PHE A 88 17.40 18.46 6.34
N ILE A 89 16.17 18.18 5.93
CA ILE A 89 15.73 18.27 4.53
C ILE A 89 14.39 19.01 4.47
N THR A 90 14.11 19.75 3.39
CA THR A 90 12.84 20.48 3.23
C THR A 90 12.46 20.70 1.77
N MET A 91 11.18 21.02 1.55
CA MET A 91 10.60 21.35 0.24
C MET A 91 9.99 22.75 0.31
N PHE A 92 10.37 23.59 -0.65
CA PHE A 92 9.78 24.90 -0.89
C PHE A 92 8.80 24.89 -2.06
N ARG A 93 8.01 25.96 -2.15
CA ARG A 93 7.10 26.26 -3.27
C ARG A 93 7.05 27.76 -3.47
N ASP A 94 6.72 28.19 -4.69
CA ASP A 94 6.41 29.60 -4.97
C ASP A 94 5.42 30.13 -3.90
N PRO A 95 5.76 31.22 -3.19
CA PRO A 95 4.96 31.69 -2.05
C PRO A 95 3.51 32.02 -2.42
N ILE A 96 3.27 32.54 -3.63
CA ILE A 96 1.94 32.90 -4.11
C ILE A 96 1.12 31.63 -4.33
N GLU A 97 1.66 30.67 -5.10
CA GLU A 97 1.05 29.36 -5.35
C GLU A 97 0.80 28.56 -4.07
N ARG A 98 1.70 28.69 -3.08
CA ARG A 98 1.54 28.06 -1.77
C ARG A 98 0.37 28.68 -0.99
N VAL A 99 0.25 30.01 -0.95
CA VAL A 99 -0.88 30.71 -0.29
C VAL A 99 -2.21 30.33 -0.95
N ILE A 100 -2.27 30.31 -2.28
CA ILE A 100 -3.45 29.89 -3.02
C ILE A 100 -3.85 28.45 -2.63
N SER A 101 -2.87 27.54 -2.60
CA SER A 101 -3.11 26.15 -2.21
C SER A 101 -3.53 25.99 -0.74
N ALA A 102 -3.02 26.83 0.16
CA ALA A 102 -3.43 26.86 1.56
C ALA A 102 -4.88 27.35 1.71
N TYR A 103 -5.24 28.42 1.00
CA TYR A 103 -6.61 28.94 0.98
C TYR A 103 -7.60 27.89 0.46
N GLU A 104 -7.31 27.24 -0.66
CA GLU A 104 -8.15 26.16 -1.21
C GLU A 104 -8.33 25.03 -0.19
N PHE A 105 -7.24 24.58 0.43
CA PHE A 105 -7.29 23.53 1.44
C PHE A 105 -8.16 23.92 2.63
N MET A 106 -8.02 25.15 3.14
CA MET A 106 -8.81 25.62 4.29
C MET A 106 -10.31 25.66 4.00
N LYS A 107 -10.72 25.92 2.75
CA LYS A 107 -12.14 25.88 2.35
C LYS A 107 -12.78 24.51 2.48
N THR A 108 -12.02 23.45 2.20
CA THR A 108 -12.57 22.09 2.03
C THR A 108 -12.16 21.12 3.12
N CYS A 109 -11.14 21.43 3.92
CA CYS A 109 -10.63 20.50 4.92
C CYS A 109 -11.66 20.22 6.04
N VAL A 110 -11.68 18.99 6.55
CA VAL A 110 -12.49 18.63 7.72
C VAL A 110 -11.67 18.97 8.96
N ILE A 111 -12.07 20.02 9.68
CA ILE A 111 -11.31 20.51 10.84
C ILE A 111 -11.91 20.03 12.16
N MET A 112 -11.05 19.45 12.99
CA MET A 112 -11.40 19.02 14.35
C MET A 112 -11.02 20.03 15.45
N HIS A 113 -10.14 21.00 15.17
CA HIS A 113 -9.64 21.95 16.18
C HIS A 113 -10.30 23.36 16.11
N PRO A 114 -10.76 23.96 17.22
CA PRO A 114 -11.49 25.24 17.22
C PRO A 114 -10.74 26.43 16.58
N ARG A 115 -9.43 26.57 16.82
CA ARG A 115 -8.64 27.65 16.19
C ARG A 115 -8.58 27.53 14.67
N ALA A 116 -8.47 26.30 14.15
CA ALA A 116 -8.46 26.07 12.72
C ALA A 116 -9.85 26.32 12.10
N ARG A 117 -10.93 26.08 12.86
CA ARG A 117 -12.31 26.36 12.43
C ARG A 117 -12.52 27.84 12.10
N LYS A 118 -12.05 28.75 12.96
CA LYS A 118 -12.14 30.20 12.71
C LYS A 118 -11.46 30.58 11.39
N VAL A 119 -10.25 30.07 11.14
CA VAL A 119 -9.51 30.33 9.88
C VAL A 119 -10.23 29.73 8.67
N GLN A 120 -10.86 28.57 8.83
CA GLN A 120 -11.68 27.96 7.77
C GLN A 120 -12.93 28.78 7.44
N GLU A 121 -13.69 29.22 8.45
CA GLU A 121 -14.86 30.08 8.25
C GLU A 121 -14.48 31.34 7.47
N LYS A 122 -13.32 31.93 7.78
CA LYS A 122 -12.75 33.04 7.01
C LYS A 122 -12.44 32.64 5.57
N ALA A 123 -11.80 31.50 5.34
CA ALA A 123 -11.50 31.00 3.98
C ALA A 123 -12.77 30.74 3.15
N GLN A 124 -13.87 30.33 3.80
CA GLN A 124 -15.15 30.04 3.15
C GLN A 124 -15.96 31.31 2.83
N THR A 125 -15.75 32.39 3.59
CA THR A 125 -16.55 33.62 3.50
C THR A 125 -15.83 34.77 2.81
N LEU A 126 -14.52 34.92 3.01
CA LEU A 126 -13.72 35.99 2.45
C LEU A 126 -13.21 35.65 1.05
N SER A 127 -13.01 36.70 0.24
CA SER A 127 -12.20 36.61 -0.97
C SER A 127 -10.76 36.23 -0.61
N LEU A 128 -9.98 35.68 -1.55
CA LEU A 128 -8.57 35.35 -1.31
C LEU A 128 -7.75 36.59 -0.89
N LYS A 129 -8.05 37.75 -1.50
CA LYS A 129 -7.41 39.04 -1.19
C LYS A 129 -7.69 39.50 0.23
N ASP A 130 -8.93 39.40 0.68
CA ASP A 130 -9.29 39.79 2.06
C ASP A 130 -8.81 38.74 3.07
N TYR A 131 -8.82 37.46 2.69
CA TYR A 131 -8.35 36.35 3.52
C TYR A 131 -6.88 36.51 3.91
N VAL A 132 -5.99 36.81 2.95
CA VAL A 132 -4.55 36.94 3.24
C VAL A 132 -4.20 38.17 4.10
N ARG A 133 -5.07 39.19 4.11
CA ARG A 133 -4.93 40.42 4.90
C ARG A 133 -5.61 40.34 6.27
N ASP A 134 -6.42 39.31 6.53
CA ASP A 134 -7.14 39.18 7.79
C ASP A 134 -6.17 38.85 8.94
N PRO A 135 -6.16 39.61 10.04
CA PRO A 135 -5.22 39.42 11.15
C PRO A 135 -5.38 38.08 11.87
N ASP A 136 -6.55 37.42 11.76
CA ASP A 136 -6.78 36.08 12.30
C ASP A 136 -6.14 34.97 11.44
N VAL A 137 -5.65 35.31 10.24
CA VAL A 137 -5.09 34.39 9.23
C VAL A 137 -3.57 34.60 9.10
N ASN A 138 -2.87 34.65 10.23
CA ASN A 138 -1.42 34.86 10.23
C ASN A 138 -0.60 33.61 9.83
N GLY A 139 -1.18 32.41 9.87
CA GLY A 139 -0.48 31.16 9.59
C GLY A 139 -0.06 30.96 8.13
N VAL A 140 -0.54 31.81 7.22
CA VAL A 140 -0.12 31.81 5.81
C VAL A 140 0.89 32.90 5.48
N VAL A 141 1.12 33.88 6.36
CA VAL A 141 2.01 35.03 6.16
C VAL A 141 3.44 34.61 6.47
N ASN A 142 4.36 34.74 5.48
CA ASN A 142 5.78 34.40 5.61
C ASN A 142 6.04 33.00 6.20
N SER A 143 5.12 32.06 5.99
CA SER A 143 5.11 30.78 6.71
C SER A 143 6.33 29.90 6.41
N GLN A 144 6.89 29.98 5.20
CA GLN A 144 8.08 29.18 4.84
C GLN A 144 9.29 29.68 5.64
N THR A 145 9.48 31.00 5.67
CA THR A 145 10.52 31.69 6.44
C THR A 145 10.38 31.40 7.93
N MET A 146 9.16 31.52 8.49
CA MET A 146 8.92 31.29 9.92
C MET A 146 9.22 29.84 10.33
N MET A 147 8.87 28.86 9.49
CA MET A 147 9.12 27.45 9.79
C MET A 147 10.61 27.14 9.78
N ILE A 148 11.37 27.68 8.84
CA ILE A 148 12.84 27.50 8.76
C ILE A 148 13.59 28.32 9.82
N ALA A 149 13.07 29.48 10.21
CA ALA A 149 13.63 30.26 11.31
C ALA A 149 13.45 29.56 12.68
N GLY A 150 12.45 28.67 12.81
CA GLY A 150 12.17 27.99 14.08
C GLY A 150 11.26 28.78 15.03
N ARG A 151 10.54 29.78 14.52
CA ARG A 151 9.78 30.73 15.36
C ARG A 151 8.68 30.08 16.18
N GLU A 152 8.05 29.01 15.70
CA GLU A 152 6.86 28.43 16.36
C GLU A 152 7.13 27.83 17.75
N ILE A 153 8.38 27.44 18.06
CA ILE A 153 8.78 26.94 19.38
C ILE A 153 9.41 28.05 20.22
N GLN A 154 10.08 29.00 19.57
CA GLN A 154 10.74 30.11 20.23
C GLN A 154 9.68 31.15 20.63
N ASP A 155 9.45 31.34 21.93
CA ASP A 155 8.45 32.28 22.49
C ASP A 155 8.90 33.75 22.36
N LEU A 156 9.27 34.14 21.14
CA LEU A 156 9.86 35.42 20.79
C LEU A 156 8.74 36.43 20.49
N LYS A 157 8.73 37.54 21.24
CA LYS A 157 7.82 38.68 21.03
C LYS A 157 8.16 39.52 19.78
N VAL A 158 8.78 38.92 18.77
CA VAL A 158 9.17 39.57 17.52
C VAL A 158 8.07 39.32 16.46
N PRO A 159 7.54 40.36 15.79
CA PRO A 159 6.52 40.21 14.75
C PRO A 159 6.97 39.30 13.60
N ALA A 160 6.02 38.62 12.93
CA ALA A 160 6.31 37.72 11.79
C ALA A 160 6.89 38.43 10.57
N THR A 161 6.76 39.75 10.53
CA THR A 161 7.16 40.63 9.44
C THR A 161 8.54 41.24 9.66
N ASP A 162 9.17 40.97 10.80
CA ASP A 162 10.49 41.50 11.11
C ASP A 162 11.55 40.86 10.18
N PRO A 163 12.38 41.66 9.47
CA PRO A 163 13.41 41.15 8.58
C PRO A 163 14.43 40.22 9.24
N VAL A 164 14.61 40.28 10.57
CA VAL A 164 15.54 39.39 11.30
C VAL A 164 15.25 37.90 11.04
N TRP A 165 13.99 37.55 10.80
CA TRP A 165 13.60 36.16 10.54
C TRP A 165 14.16 35.64 9.22
N LEU A 166 14.32 36.50 8.22
CA LEU A 166 14.89 36.12 6.93
C LEU A 166 16.37 35.75 7.10
N ASP A 167 17.12 36.52 7.86
CA ASP A 167 18.54 36.24 8.11
C ASP A 167 18.73 34.94 8.90
N ILE A 168 17.92 34.73 9.95
CA ILE A 168 17.93 33.48 10.73
C ILE A 168 17.54 32.28 9.84
N ALA A 169 16.49 32.41 9.03
CA ALA A 169 16.04 31.34 8.15
C ALA A 169 17.09 30.99 7.08
N LYS A 170 17.73 32.00 6.46
CA LYS A 170 18.82 31.80 5.50
C LYS A 170 20.01 31.08 6.15
N GLU A 171 20.39 31.47 7.37
CA GLU A 171 21.48 30.82 8.09
C GLU A 171 21.16 29.37 8.44
N ASN A 172 19.95 29.10 8.95
CA ASN A 172 19.51 27.73 9.24
C ASN A 172 19.49 26.88 7.96
N LEU A 173 18.93 27.41 6.86
CA LEU A 173 18.79 26.68 5.60
C LEU A 173 20.15 26.28 4.99
N ARG A 174 21.21 27.09 5.19
CA ARG A 174 22.57 26.73 4.75
C ARG A 174 23.09 25.43 5.36
N GLY A 175 22.58 25.06 6.53
CA GLY A 175 22.91 23.83 7.23
C GLY A 175 22.09 22.61 6.80
N PHE A 176 21.09 22.77 5.93
CA PHE A 176 20.27 21.65 5.46
C PHE A 176 21.07 20.78 4.49
N ALA A 177 20.85 19.48 4.59
CA ALA A 177 21.44 18.49 3.69
C ALA A 177 20.90 18.62 2.27
N TRP A 178 19.62 18.94 2.16
CA TRP A 178 18.92 19.00 0.88
C TRP A 178 17.77 20.01 0.93
N VAL A 179 17.56 20.68 -0.19
CA VAL A 179 16.47 21.66 -0.41
C VAL A 179 15.84 21.37 -1.75
N GLY A 180 14.55 21.03 -1.76
CA GLY A 180 13.79 20.77 -2.99
C GLY A 180 12.79 21.88 -3.32
N ILE A 181 12.37 21.93 -4.59
CA ILE A 181 11.45 22.91 -5.17
C ILE A 181 10.25 22.18 -5.77
N THR A 182 9.04 22.54 -5.35
CA THR A 182 7.79 21.88 -5.76
C THR A 182 7.56 21.94 -7.27
N GLU A 183 7.96 23.04 -7.91
CA GLU A 183 7.84 23.31 -9.33
C GLU A 183 8.81 22.44 -10.17
N ARG A 184 9.91 22.02 -9.56
CA ARG A 184 10.94 21.13 -10.14
C ARG A 184 11.02 19.83 -9.35
N PHE A 185 9.86 19.26 -9.03
CA PHE A 185 9.76 18.15 -8.08
C PHE A 185 10.54 16.91 -8.54
N TRP A 186 10.54 16.61 -9.85
CA TRP A 186 11.27 15.45 -10.37
C TRP A 186 12.78 15.61 -10.21
N GLU A 187 13.31 16.77 -10.58
CA GLU A 187 14.72 17.08 -10.36
C GLU A 187 15.07 17.14 -8.87
N SER A 188 14.17 17.65 -8.03
CA SER A 188 14.36 17.72 -6.58
C SER A 188 14.56 16.33 -5.97
N VAL A 189 13.67 15.39 -6.31
CA VAL A 189 13.81 14.00 -5.85
C VAL A 189 15.01 13.33 -6.53
N GLY A 190 15.35 13.67 -7.77
CA GLY A 190 16.58 13.20 -8.42
C GLY A 190 17.85 13.57 -7.66
N VAL A 191 17.97 14.83 -7.20
CA VAL A 191 19.07 15.28 -6.34
C VAL A 191 19.10 14.53 -5.02
N LEU A 192 17.93 14.29 -4.42
CA LEU A 192 17.84 13.52 -3.17
C LEU A 192 18.27 12.07 -3.37
N SER A 193 17.80 11.42 -4.44
CA SER A 193 18.20 10.05 -4.79
C SER A 193 19.69 9.94 -5.06
N TYR A 194 20.29 10.91 -5.77
CA TYR A 194 21.73 11.00 -5.93
C TYR A 194 22.45 11.11 -4.58
N GLN A 195 22.06 12.06 -3.74
CA GLN A 195 22.75 12.34 -2.50
C GLN A 195 22.73 11.17 -1.51
N PHE A 196 21.62 10.42 -1.45
CA PHE A 196 21.44 9.31 -0.51
C PHE A 196 21.60 7.92 -1.16
N GLY A 197 21.93 7.85 -2.44
CA GLY A 197 22.07 6.59 -3.18
C GLY A 197 20.77 5.80 -3.29
N TRP A 198 19.62 6.46 -3.30
CA TRP A 198 18.29 5.84 -3.39
C TRP A 198 17.87 5.58 -4.84
N PRO A 199 16.90 4.70 -5.08
CA PRO A 199 16.34 4.50 -6.41
C PRO A 199 15.90 5.85 -7.02
N PRO A 200 16.23 6.13 -8.29
CA PRO A 200 15.78 7.36 -8.93
C PRO A 200 14.27 7.34 -9.12
N PRO A 201 13.61 8.51 -9.02
CA PRO A 201 12.17 8.59 -9.19
C PRO A 201 11.78 8.30 -10.65
N ASP A 202 11.01 7.24 -10.83
CA ASP A 202 10.57 6.79 -12.15
C ASP A 202 9.47 7.72 -12.71
N GLU A 203 8.37 7.82 -11.97
CA GLU A 203 7.33 8.84 -12.12
C GLU A 203 6.76 9.18 -10.75
N ILE A 204 6.46 10.46 -10.55
CA ILE A 204 6.13 10.96 -9.23
C ILE A 204 4.63 11.00 -9.04
N GLN A 205 4.17 10.27 -8.03
CA GLN A 205 2.79 10.30 -7.61
C GLN A 205 2.41 11.68 -7.07
N ARG A 206 1.60 12.43 -7.82
CA ARG A 206 1.08 13.72 -7.36
C ARG A 206 -0.12 13.51 -6.42
N LEU A 207 0.13 13.46 -5.12
CA LEU A 207 -0.89 13.35 -4.09
C LEU A 207 -1.45 14.74 -3.74
N MET A 208 -2.77 14.83 -3.53
CA MET A 208 -3.45 16.05 -3.04
C MET A 208 -3.24 17.32 -3.90
N VAL A 209 -3.42 17.19 -5.22
CA VAL A 209 -3.28 18.31 -6.18
C VAL A 209 -4.43 19.30 -6.04
N GLY A 210 -4.11 20.60 -5.89
CA GLY A 210 -5.07 21.70 -5.82
C GLY A 210 -5.83 21.93 -7.13
N SER A 211 -6.85 22.79 -7.11
CA SER A 211 -7.68 23.01 -8.31
C SER A 211 -6.95 23.86 -9.36
N LYS A 212 -7.28 23.65 -10.64
CA LYS A 212 -6.71 24.45 -11.73
C LYS A 212 -7.29 25.86 -11.81
N LYS A 213 -8.45 26.11 -11.19
CA LYS A 213 -9.17 27.39 -11.30
C LYS A 213 -8.49 28.51 -10.50
N LEU A 214 -7.94 28.18 -9.33
CA LEU A 214 -7.17 29.11 -8.51
C LEU A 214 -5.69 28.79 -8.71
N ARG A 215 -5.16 29.23 -9.84
CA ARG A 215 -3.71 29.27 -10.10
C ARG A 215 -3.33 30.70 -10.35
N ARG A 216 -2.07 31.06 -10.10
CA ARG A 216 -1.57 32.42 -10.30
C ARG A 216 -1.93 33.00 -11.66
N GLU A 217 -1.85 32.19 -12.72
CA GLU A 217 -2.19 32.55 -14.10
C GLU A 217 -3.66 32.97 -14.32
N ASN A 218 -4.56 32.61 -13.40
CA ASN A 218 -6.00 32.83 -13.49
C ASN A 218 -6.53 33.85 -12.47
N LEU A 219 -5.65 34.55 -11.75
CA LEU A 219 -6.03 35.53 -10.71
C LEU A 219 -5.78 36.96 -11.16
N ASP A 220 -6.61 37.88 -10.67
CA ASP A 220 -6.43 39.30 -10.90
C ASP A 220 -5.11 39.81 -10.27
N PRO A 221 -4.38 40.73 -10.93
CA PRO A 221 -3.09 41.22 -10.45
C PRO A 221 -3.13 41.78 -9.02
N ASP A 222 -4.21 42.45 -8.64
CA ASP A 222 -4.37 43.05 -7.31
C ASP A 222 -4.50 42.00 -6.18
N VAL A 223 -4.96 40.78 -6.49
CA VAL A 223 -4.96 39.64 -5.57
C VAL A 223 -3.53 39.11 -5.41
N ILE A 224 -2.77 39.03 -6.50
CA ILE A 224 -1.37 38.59 -6.49
C ILE A 224 -0.52 39.57 -5.67
N ASP A 225 -0.71 40.87 -5.89
CA ASP A 225 -0.01 41.93 -5.16
C ASP A 225 -0.31 41.86 -3.66
N ALA A 226 -1.58 41.67 -3.27
CA ALA A 226 -1.95 41.51 -1.87
C ALA A 226 -1.28 40.29 -1.21
N ILE A 227 -1.16 39.17 -1.93
CA ILE A 227 -0.44 38.00 -1.43
C ILE A 227 1.05 38.30 -1.29
N ALA A 228 1.67 38.93 -2.30
CA ALA A 228 3.08 39.28 -2.31
C ALA A 228 3.44 40.26 -1.17
N GLU A 229 2.64 41.29 -0.95
CA GLU A 229 2.78 42.26 0.15
C GLU A 229 2.82 41.57 1.52
N CYS A 230 1.97 40.56 1.74
CA CYS A 230 1.94 39.80 2.98
C CYS A 230 3.04 38.73 3.09
N ASN A 231 3.77 38.43 2.00
CA ASN A 231 4.72 37.31 1.94
C ASN A 231 6.11 37.73 1.44
N GLN A 232 6.52 38.98 1.67
CA GLN A 232 7.79 39.52 1.20
C GLN A 232 9.01 38.69 1.65
N LEU A 233 9.02 38.23 2.91
CA LEU A 233 10.13 37.41 3.41
C LEU A 233 10.14 36.04 2.73
N ASP A 234 8.96 35.44 2.49
CA ASP A 234 8.87 34.17 1.77
C ASP A 234 9.32 34.28 0.31
N LEU A 235 9.08 35.42 -0.36
CA LEU A 235 9.57 35.67 -1.72
C LEU A 235 11.10 35.64 -1.75
N GLU A 236 11.76 36.42 -0.89
CA GLU A 236 13.22 36.44 -0.81
C GLU A 236 13.81 35.11 -0.33
N MET A 237 13.12 34.42 0.58
CA MET A 237 13.52 33.11 1.07
C MET A 237 13.41 32.04 -0.02
N TYR A 238 12.37 32.12 -0.86
CA TYR A 238 12.17 31.22 -1.98
C TYR A 238 13.24 31.40 -3.06
N ASP A 239 13.59 32.64 -3.41
CA ASP A 239 14.70 32.93 -4.33
C ASP A 239 16.04 32.36 -3.81
N TYR A 240 16.26 32.46 -2.50
CA TYR A 240 17.43 31.87 -1.86
C TYR A 240 17.42 30.33 -1.93
N ALA A 241 16.27 29.71 -1.64
CA ALA A 241 16.09 28.26 -1.73
C ALA A 241 16.29 27.76 -3.17
N GLN A 242 15.77 28.47 -4.17
CA GLN A 242 15.99 28.17 -5.58
C GLN A 242 17.49 28.21 -5.94
N SER A 243 18.22 29.20 -5.43
CA SER A 243 19.66 29.32 -5.67
C SER A 243 20.45 28.16 -5.05
N LEU A 244 20.09 27.73 -3.84
CA LEU A 244 20.70 26.54 -3.21
C LEU A 244 20.39 25.26 -3.97
N PHE A 245 19.13 25.08 -4.39
CA PHE A 245 18.73 23.92 -5.18
C PHE A 245 19.44 23.87 -6.53
N ALA A 246 19.54 25.01 -7.24
CA ALA A 246 20.25 25.09 -8.51
C ALA A 246 21.72 24.65 -8.38
N GLN A 247 22.40 25.09 -7.32
CA GLN A 247 23.77 24.66 -7.01
C GLN A 247 23.87 23.14 -6.78
N GLN A 248 22.95 22.56 -6.00
CA GLN A 248 22.93 21.11 -5.75
C GLN A 248 22.66 20.31 -7.04
N TYR A 249 21.72 20.79 -7.86
CA TYR A 249 21.37 20.16 -9.13
C TYR A 249 22.53 20.21 -10.14
N GLU A 250 23.17 21.37 -10.31
CA GLU A 250 24.32 21.52 -11.21
C GLU A 250 25.51 20.67 -10.75
N ALA A 251 25.78 20.61 -9.45
CA ALA A 251 26.84 19.76 -8.89
C ALA A 251 26.58 18.27 -9.14
N MET A 252 25.34 17.79 -8.92
CA MET A 252 24.92 16.43 -9.25
C MET A 252 25.16 16.13 -10.73
N ILE A 253 24.69 17.01 -11.62
CA ILE A 253 24.81 16.82 -13.07
C ILE A 253 26.29 16.71 -13.49
N ALA A 254 27.13 17.63 -13.03
CA ALA A 254 28.55 17.62 -13.36
C ALA A 254 29.25 16.34 -12.87
N ASP A 255 28.93 15.88 -11.65
CA ASP A 255 29.50 14.65 -11.09
C ASP A 255 29.02 13.39 -11.85
N LEU A 256 27.72 13.29 -12.12
CA LEU A 256 27.15 12.19 -12.90
C LEU A 256 27.76 12.10 -14.30
N GLN A 257 27.96 13.23 -14.97
CA GLN A 257 28.64 13.27 -16.27
C GLN A 257 30.10 12.86 -16.16
N ALA A 258 30.82 13.29 -15.12
CA ALA A 258 32.21 12.93 -14.91
C ALA A 258 32.39 11.43 -14.64
N LYS A 259 31.45 10.80 -13.89
CA LYS A 259 31.50 9.38 -13.54
C LYS A 259 31.03 8.46 -14.65
N TYR A 260 29.94 8.82 -15.35
CA TYR A 260 29.20 7.91 -16.23
C TYR A 260 29.05 8.42 -17.67
N GLY A 261 29.45 9.67 -17.96
CA GLY A 261 29.21 10.31 -19.26
C GLY A 261 29.95 9.65 -20.44
N SER A 262 31.14 9.09 -20.23
CA SER A 262 31.88 8.39 -21.28
C SER A 262 31.29 7.03 -21.67
N VAL A 263 30.57 6.38 -20.74
CA VAL A 263 29.94 5.06 -20.96
C VAL A 263 28.77 5.18 -21.94
N MET A 264 28.01 6.27 -21.86
CA MET A 264 26.89 6.55 -22.77
C MET A 264 27.33 6.78 -24.22
N ALA A 265 28.45 7.49 -24.45
CA ALA A 265 28.97 7.73 -25.80
C ALA A 265 29.44 6.45 -26.52
N GLN A 266 29.86 5.44 -25.75
CA GLN A 266 30.26 4.13 -26.28
C GLN A 266 29.07 3.19 -26.49
N GLN A 267 28.03 3.26 -25.66
CA GLN A 267 26.79 2.49 -25.87
C GLN A 267 25.95 3.03 -27.03
N ALA A 268 25.93 4.35 -27.25
CA ALA A 268 25.24 4.96 -28.39
C ALA A 268 25.93 4.68 -29.74
N SER A 269 27.25 4.47 -29.76
CA SER A 269 28.00 4.14 -30.99
C SER A 269 28.04 2.64 -31.32
N GLY A 270 27.54 1.77 -30.42
CA GLY A 270 27.43 0.33 -30.62
C GLY A 270 26.04 -0.17 -31.05
N HIS A 271 25.07 0.73 -31.24
CA HIS A 271 23.67 0.40 -31.56
C HIS A 271 23.20 1.00 -32.91
N ASP A 272 24.10 1.20 -33.86
CA ASP A 272 23.76 1.49 -35.26
C ASP A 272 23.82 0.21 -36.10
N SER A 273 22.79 -0.63 -35.98
CA SER A 273 22.30 -1.41 -37.12
C SER A 273 20.84 -1.82 -36.88
N ALA A 274 19.97 -1.33 -37.76
CA ALA A 274 18.53 -1.60 -37.91
C ALA A 274 17.57 -0.78 -37.04
N HIS A 275 17.29 0.46 -37.45
CA HIS A 275 16.03 0.80 -38.11
C HIS A 275 16.07 2.27 -38.59
N GLU A 276 16.24 2.45 -39.90
CA GLU A 276 15.98 3.73 -40.58
C GLU A 276 14.50 3.89 -40.92
N GLN A 277 14.14 5.18 -41.10
CA GLN A 277 12.93 5.80 -41.67
C GLN A 277 11.98 6.42 -40.60
N GLU A 278 11.67 7.73 -40.61
CA GLU A 278 11.84 8.80 -41.60
C GLU A 278 11.60 10.18 -40.91
N GLY A 279 12.29 11.23 -41.37
CA GLY A 279 11.74 12.60 -41.34
C GLY A 279 12.46 13.69 -40.51
N LEU A 280 13.74 13.98 -40.77
CA LEU A 280 14.39 15.25 -40.40
C LEU A 280 14.75 16.05 -41.65
N SER A 281 14.28 17.30 -41.72
CA SER A 281 14.92 18.32 -42.56
C SER A 281 15.71 19.27 -41.65
N ALA A 282 16.97 19.44 -42.01
CA ALA A 282 18.03 20.06 -41.25
C ALA A 282 17.98 21.60 -41.29
N GLY A 283 18.47 22.21 -40.22
CA GLY A 283 18.73 23.65 -40.14
C GLY A 283 19.71 23.97 -39.01
N ALA A 284 20.94 23.45 -39.10
CA ALA A 284 22.00 23.80 -38.18
C ALA A 284 22.49 25.24 -38.43
N LYS A 285 22.42 26.08 -37.40
CA LYS A 285 23.22 27.31 -37.29
C LYS A 285 23.76 27.42 -35.88
N VAL A 286 25.08 27.28 -35.77
CA VAL A 286 25.89 27.45 -34.56
C VAL A 286 25.99 28.95 -34.25
N VAL A 287 25.45 29.40 -33.10
CA VAL A 287 25.88 30.62 -32.38
C VAL A 287 25.51 30.49 -30.89
N GLY A 288 26.51 30.63 -30.00
CA GLY A 288 26.40 31.38 -28.72
C GLY A 288 25.78 30.71 -27.48
N THR A 289 26.64 30.34 -26.52
CA THR A 289 26.46 30.46 -25.05
C THR A 289 25.04 30.38 -24.47
N GLU A 290 24.51 29.17 -24.33
CA GLU A 290 23.49 28.83 -23.34
C GLU A 290 23.90 27.49 -22.72
N SER A 291 23.85 27.40 -21.39
CA SER A 291 24.09 26.15 -20.65
C SER A 291 23.09 25.10 -21.15
N GLN A 292 23.52 24.22 -22.05
CA GLN A 292 22.66 23.17 -22.60
C GLN A 292 22.21 22.25 -21.47
N GLN A 293 20.97 22.44 -21.03
CA GLN A 293 20.32 21.58 -20.06
C GLN A 293 20.26 20.16 -20.64
N LEU A 294 20.85 19.18 -19.95
CA LEU A 294 20.80 17.78 -20.39
C LEU A 294 19.36 17.31 -20.55
N ASP A 295 19.14 16.47 -21.56
CA ASP A 295 17.88 15.75 -21.74
C ASP A 295 17.55 14.94 -20.46
N GLY A 296 16.31 15.05 -19.99
CA GLY A 296 15.83 14.34 -18.81
C GLY A 296 15.94 12.81 -18.94
N VAL A 297 15.92 12.26 -20.16
CA VAL A 297 16.18 10.82 -20.40
C VAL A 297 17.62 10.46 -20.05
N VAL A 298 18.58 11.31 -20.43
CA VAL A 298 20.00 11.10 -20.12
C VAL A 298 20.22 11.20 -18.61
N VAL A 299 19.64 12.22 -17.96
CA VAL A 299 19.74 12.37 -16.49
C VAL A 299 19.21 11.14 -15.75
N ARG A 300 18.08 10.58 -16.19
CA ARG A 300 17.52 9.33 -15.62
C ARG A 300 18.50 8.17 -15.73
N SER A 301 19.10 7.98 -16.90
CA SER A 301 20.04 6.88 -17.13
C SER A 301 21.30 7.02 -16.26
N LEU A 302 21.82 8.25 -16.11
CA LEU A 302 22.97 8.51 -15.26
C LEU A 302 22.65 8.27 -13.77
N LEU A 303 21.46 8.68 -13.31
CA LEU A 303 20.99 8.41 -11.95
C LEU A 303 20.80 6.91 -11.70
N GLU A 304 20.32 6.15 -12.68
CA GLU A 304 20.18 4.70 -12.55
C GLU A 304 21.54 4.01 -12.37
N GLN A 305 22.55 4.39 -13.17
CA GLN A 305 23.92 3.88 -13.02
C GLN A 305 24.53 4.26 -11.66
N HIS A 306 24.23 5.48 -11.20
CA HIS A 306 24.64 5.93 -9.89
C HIS A 306 24.01 5.10 -8.77
N TYR A 307 22.69 4.86 -8.83
CA TYR A 307 21.99 3.99 -7.90
C TYR A 307 22.56 2.57 -7.90
N GLU A 308 22.89 1.98 -9.06
CA GLU A 308 23.56 0.68 -9.13
C GLU A 308 24.89 0.70 -8.36
N ALA A 309 25.75 1.69 -8.59
CA ALA A 309 27.03 1.80 -7.89
C ALA A 309 26.85 1.97 -6.36
N CYS A 310 25.85 2.77 -5.94
CA CYS A 310 25.50 2.96 -4.54
C CYS A 310 24.99 1.66 -3.90
N PHE A 311 24.12 0.93 -4.58
CA PHE A 311 23.60 -0.35 -4.12
C PHE A 311 24.74 -1.36 -3.94
N ALA A 312 25.67 -1.44 -4.90
CA ALA A 312 26.84 -2.32 -4.83
C ALA A 312 27.70 -2.03 -3.59
N THR A 313 27.91 -0.75 -3.30
CA THR A 313 28.71 -0.28 -2.16
C THR A 313 28.00 -0.57 -0.83
N ALA A 314 26.72 -0.22 -0.72
CA ALA A 314 25.92 -0.44 0.49
C ALA A 314 25.81 -1.92 0.87
N HIS A 315 25.86 -2.81 -0.13
CA HIS A 315 25.78 -4.25 0.08
C HIS A 315 27.12 -4.97 -0.08
N ALA A 316 28.26 -4.28 -0.10
CA ALA A 316 29.57 -4.89 -0.36
C ALA A 316 29.93 -6.01 0.64
N HIS A 317 29.47 -5.90 1.89
CA HIS A 317 29.70 -6.87 2.96
C HIS A 317 28.56 -7.89 3.14
N THR A 318 27.46 -7.74 2.40
CA THR A 318 26.34 -8.66 2.45
C THR A 318 26.53 -9.74 1.39
N THR A 319 26.58 -11.01 1.77
CA THR A 319 26.65 -12.10 0.80
C THR A 319 25.36 -12.15 -0.01
N ALA A 320 25.46 -12.33 -1.33
CA ALA A 320 24.29 -12.66 -2.14
C ALA A 320 23.66 -13.95 -1.59
N SER A 321 22.34 -14.04 -1.61
CA SER A 321 21.63 -15.17 -1.00
C SER A 321 20.78 -15.90 -2.01
N THR A 322 20.78 -17.22 -1.96
CA THR A 322 19.78 -18.06 -2.63
C THR A 322 18.43 -18.04 -1.90
N ARG A 323 18.39 -17.48 -0.68
CA ARG A 323 17.18 -17.34 0.15
C ARG A 323 16.96 -15.90 0.62
N LEU A 324 15.76 -15.37 0.41
CA LEU A 324 15.39 -14.03 0.83
C LEU A 324 13.90 -13.97 1.12
N THR A 325 13.52 -13.30 2.20
CA THR A 325 12.13 -12.95 2.51
C THR A 325 12.02 -11.44 2.66
N PHE A 326 11.10 -10.83 1.92
CA PHE A 326 10.84 -9.40 1.92
C PHE A 326 9.39 -9.12 2.31
N THR A 327 9.22 -8.36 3.38
CA THR A 327 7.93 -7.84 3.86
C THR A 327 7.85 -6.34 3.58
N PHE A 328 6.64 -5.83 3.28
CA PHE A 328 6.47 -4.46 2.79
C PHE A 328 6.47 -3.36 3.88
N ASP A 329 6.72 -3.75 5.14
CA ASP A 329 7.06 -2.85 6.25
C ASP A 329 8.55 -2.44 6.25
N LYS A 330 9.37 -3.02 5.36
CA LYS A 330 10.79 -2.68 5.18
C LYS A 330 11.01 -1.53 4.21
N ALA A 331 12.19 -0.92 4.28
CA ALA A 331 12.69 -0.05 3.22
C ALA A 331 12.67 -0.80 1.89
N ILE A 332 12.16 -0.17 0.83
CA ILE A 332 11.94 -0.79 -0.46
C ILE A 332 13.05 -0.41 -1.44
N PRO A 333 13.94 -1.34 -1.80
CA PRO A 333 14.91 -1.11 -2.87
C PRO A 333 14.19 -1.21 -4.22
N GLY A 334 13.55 -0.14 -4.67
CA GLY A 334 12.83 -0.10 -5.94
C GLY A 334 11.75 0.98 -5.99
N ASN A 335 10.93 0.94 -7.05
CA ASN A 335 9.98 1.99 -7.40
C ASN A 335 8.56 1.45 -7.59
N GLY A 336 7.59 2.37 -7.65
CA GLY A 336 6.20 2.04 -7.98
C GLY A 336 5.41 1.44 -6.82
N TRP A 337 5.69 1.83 -5.58
CA TRP A 337 4.97 1.36 -4.40
C TRP A 337 4.28 2.53 -3.71
N HIS A 338 3.04 2.33 -3.28
CA HIS A 338 2.33 3.29 -2.44
C HIS A 338 2.76 3.18 -0.97
N ARG A 339 2.25 4.09 -0.14
CA ARG A 339 2.41 4.07 1.33
C ARG A 339 2.00 2.72 1.93
N LEU A 340 2.60 2.41 3.08
CA LEU A 340 2.29 1.21 3.88
C LEU A 340 0.86 1.24 4.40
N GLU A 341 0.19 0.10 4.33
CA GLU A 341 -1.17 -0.13 4.82
C GLU A 341 -1.25 -1.49 5.54
N GLY A 342 -2.37 -1.78 6.20
CA GLY A 342 -2.61 -3.10 6.80
C GLY A 342 -1.98 -3.34 8.17
N LEU A 343 -1.39 -2.33 8.80
CA LEU A 343 -0.78 -2.42 10.14
C LEU A 343 -1.77 -2.89 11.23
N GLU A 344 -3.06 -2.62 11.08
CA GLU A 344 -4.11 -3.04 12.01
C GLU A 344 -4.48 -4.53 11.91
N ARG A 345 -4.04 -5.23 10.85
CA ARG A 345 -4.45 -6.61 10.52
C ARG A 345 -3.30 -7.62 10.62
N ASP A 346 -2.19 -7.24 11.27
CA ASP A 346 -0.95 -8.04 11.38
C ASP A 346 -0.38 -8.53 10.05
N GLU A 347 -0.75 -7.88 8.95
CA GLU A 347 -0.21 -8.16 7.62
C GLU A 347 -0.01 -6.85 6.84
N PRO A 348 1.14 -6.20 7.06
CA PRO A 348 1.49 -4.98 6.35
C PRO A 348 1.59 -5.24 4.84
N PHE A 349 1.06 -4.34 4.05
CA PHE A 349 1.08 -4.44 2.59
C PHE A 349 1.23 -3.08 1.94
N ARG A 350 1.66 -3.09 0.68
CA ARG A 350 1.68 -1.90 -0.17
C ARG A 350 1.00 -2.18 -1.50
N TRP A 351 0.28 -1.18 -1.99
CA TRP A 351 -0.25 -1.22 -3.34
C TRP A 351 0.86 -0.96 -4.36
N THR A 352 0.81 -1.64 -5.51
CA THR A 352 1.56 -1.26 -6.71
C THR A 352 0.96 -0.01 -7.36
N GLY A 353 1.79 0.84 -7.95
CA GLY A 353 1.38 2.04 -8.66
C GLY A 353 2.22 3.28 -8.31
N PRO A 354 1.88 4.47 -8.86
CA PRO A 354 0.70 4.75 -9.69
C PRO A 354 0.83 4.31 -11.15
N ARG A 355 2.02 3.84 -11.56
CA ARG A 355 2.23 3.26 -12.89
C ARG A 355 1.88 1.78 -12.93
N ASN A 356 1.92 1.26 -14.13
CA ASN A 356 1.71 -0.15 -14.44
C ASN A 356 2.89 -1.06 -14.05
N VAL A 357 3.95 -0.51 -13.46
CA VAL A 357 5.16 -1.26 -13.09
C VAL A 357 5.61 -0.88 -11.68
N SER A 358 5.92 -1.90 -10.89
CA SER A 358 6.57 -1.80 -9.58
C SER A 358 7.79 -2.69 -9.55
N THR A 359 8.90 -2.21 -8.98
CA THR A 359 10.17 -2.93 -8.99
C THR A 359 10.67 -3.25 -7.59
N LEU A 360 11.38 -4.35 -7.46
CA LEU A 360 12.10 -4.76 -6.26
C LEU A 360 13.49 -5.28 -6.65
N ASP A 361 14.52 -4.63 -6.14
CA ASP A 361 15.92 -4.88 -6.44
C ASP A 361 16.54 -5.71 -5.32
N LEU A 362 16.84 -6.98 -5.63
CA LEU A 362 17.23 -7.98 -4.66
C LEU A 362 18.64 -8.49 -4.93
N LYS A 363 19.47 -8.59 -3.89
CA LYS A 363 20.80 -9.21 -3.98
C LYS A 363 20.72 -10.73 -3.94
N LEU A 364 20.33 -11.32 -5.07
CA LEU A 364 20.18 -12.78 -5.22
C LEU A 364 21.48 -13.44 -5.65
N ASP A 365 21.71 -14.66 -5.19
CA ASP A 365 22.79 -15.53 -5.66
C ASP A 365 22.31 -16.36 -6.86
N GLY A 366 23.14 -16.44 -7.90
CA GLY A 366 22.87 -17.14 -9.14
C GLY A 366 23.54 -18.52 -9.25
N THR A 367 23.81 -19.19 -8.12
CA THR A 367 24.32 -20.58 -8.13
C THR A 367 23.28 -21.57 -8.65
N ASP A 368 22.02 -21.38 -8.25
CA ASP A 368 20.91 -22.29 -8.49
C ASP A 368 19.72 -21.59 -9.14
N ASP A 369 18.83 -22.37 -9.73
CA ASP A 369 17.53 -21.85 -10.13
C ASP A 369 16.71 -21.57 -8.86
N LEU A 370 16.06 -20.41 -8.81
CA LEU A 370 15.31 -19.95 -7.65
C LEU A 370 13.81 -19.98 -7.93
N ALA A 371 13.02 -20.38 -6.94
CA ALA A 371 11.59 -20.12 -6.89
C ALA A 371 11.37 -18.75 -6.25
N CYS A 372 10.51 -17.93 -6.85
CA CYS A 372 10.02 -16.69 -6.27
C CYS A 372 8.52 -16.82 -6.04
N GLU A 373 8.11 -16.67 -4.78
CA GLU A 373 6.70 -16.66 -4.37
C GLU A 373 6.32 -15.31 -3.82
N PHE A 374 5.07 -14.91 -4.03
CA PHE A 374 4.56 -13.65 -3.49
C PHE A 374 3.06 -13.68 -3.24
N ARG A 375 2.61 -12.85 -2.28
CA ARG A 375 1.21 -12.76 -1.85
C ARG A 375 0.56 -11.49 -2.33
N ILE A 376 -0.61 -11.64 -2.92
CA ILE A 376 -1.52 -10.57 -3.30
C ILE A 376 -2.73 -10.62 -2.37
N LEU A 377 -2.91 -9.59 -1.54
CA LEU A 377 -4.06 -9.50 -0.63
C LEU A 377 -5.32 -8.97 -1.30
N ASN A 378 -5.13 -8.11 -2.30
CA ASN A 378 -6.24 -7.44 -2.96
C ASN A 378 -5.85 -6.96 -4.36
N SER A 379 -6.85 -6.72 -5.21
CA SER A 379 -6.71 -6.07 -6.51
C SER A 379 -7.89 -5.13 -6.73
N THR A 380 -7.69 -4.07 -7.50
CA THR A 380 -8.79 -3.14 -7.82
C THR A 380 -9.88 -3.78 -8.66
N THR A 381 -9.50 -4.65 -9.59
CA THR A 381 -10.42 -5.45 -10.39
C THR A 381 -9.87 -6.87 -10.62
N SER A 382 -10.72 -7.76 -11.14
CA SER A 382 -10.29 -9.11 -11.52
C SER A 382 -9.36 -9.08 -12.73
N GLU A 383 -9.58 -8.13 -13.66
CA GLU A 383 -8.79 -7.94 -14.88
C GLU A 383 -7.36 -7.49 -14.55
N VAL A 384 -7.21 -6.54 -13.62
CA VAL A 384 -5.90 -6.09 -13.13
C VAL A 384 -5.11 -7.24 -12.50
N LEU A 385 -5.78 -8.15 -11.77
CA LEU A 385 -5.11 -9.33 -11.21
C LEU A 385 -4.75 -10.36 -12.29
N GLN A 386 -5.58 -10.50 -13.33
CA GLN A 386 -5.33 -11.42 -14.44
C GLN A 386 -4.23 -10.92 -15.38
N SER A 387 -4.02 -9.61 -15.47
CA SER A 387 -2.95 -9.00 -16.27
C SER A 387 -1.58 -9.01 -15.57
N LEU A 388 -1.53 -9.43 -14.30
CA LEU A 388 -0.30 -9.49 -13.52
C LEU A 388 0.74 -10.36 -14.21
N SER A 389 1.88 -9.77 -14.53
CA SER A 389 3.06 -10.47 -15.06
C SER A 389 4.32 -10.05 -14.32
N VAL A 390 5.33 -10.92 -14.32
CA VAL A 390 6.58 -10.69 -13.60
C VAL A 390 7.75 -10.84 -14.55
N GLN A 391 8.75 -9.97 -14.39
CA GLN A 391 10.02 -10.03 -15.13
C GLN A 391 11.19 -10.06 -14.13
N ALA A 392 12.28 -10.74 -14.49
CA ALA A 392 13.57 -10.59 -13.83
C ALA A 392 14.57 -9.97 -14.82
N ASN A 393 15.17 -8.84 -14.47
CA ASN A 393 16.11 -8.10 -15.32
C ASN A 393 15.56 -7.86 -16.74
N GLY A 394 14.26 -7.52 -16.83
CA GLY A 394 13.55 -7.29 -18.10
C GLY A 394 13.13 -8.55 -18.86
N THR A 395 13.49 -9.75 -18.39
CA THR A 395 13.09 -11.01 -19.01
C THR A 395 11.81 -11.54 -18.37
N PRO A 396 10.73 -11.82 -19.13
CA PRO A 396 9.48 -12.37 -18.60
C PRO A 396 9.66 -13.72 -17.92
N LEU A 397 9.01 -13.91 -16.77
CA LEU A 397 8.97 -15.17 -16.03
C LEU A 397 7.61 -15.84 -16.21
N ASN A 398 7.60 -17.17 -16.25
CA ASN A 398 6.35 -17.93 -16.27
C ASN A 398 5.70 -17.88 -14.87
N LEU A 399 4.54 -17.23 -14.79
CA LEU A 399 3.82 -17.02 -13.54
C LEU A 399 2.73 -18.08 -13.36
N ALA A 400 2.82 -18.87 -12.29
CA ALA A 400 1.85 -19.89 -11.93
C ALA A 400 1.08 -19.50 -10.66
N PRO A 401 -0.26 -19.58 -10.63
CA PRO A 401 -1.02 -19.43 -9.39
C PRO A 401 -0.78 -20.65 -8.49
N LEU A 402 -0.39 -20.43 -7.24
CA LEU A 402 -0.24 -21.48 -6.24
C LEU A 402 -1.54 -21.73 -5.47
N HIS A 403 -2.17 -20.64 -5.02
CA HIS A 403 -3.34 -20.67 -4.16
C HIS A 403 -4.18 -19.40 -4.37
N ARG A 404 -5.49 -19.52 -4.20
CA ARG A 404 -6.42 -18.39 -4.21
C ARG A 404 -7.56 -18.69 -3.25
N ASP A 405 -7.90 -17.72 -2.41
CA ASP A 405 -9.05 -17.78 -1.51
C ASP A 405 -9.61 -16.37 -1.24
N SER A 406 -10.51 -16.26 -0.26
CA SER A 406 -11.10 -14.97 0.15
C SER A 406 -10.12 -14.01 0.83
N TYR A 407 -8.93 -14.48 1.21
CA TYR A 407 -7.89 -13.74 1.92
C TYR A 407 -6.70 -13.37 1.01
N GLY A 408 -6.72 -13.78 -0.26
CA GLY A 408 -5.75 -13.34 -1.26
C GLY A 408 -5.45 -14.39 -2.34
N ALA A 409 -4.47 -14.06 -3.17
CA ALA A 409 -3.90 -14.95 -4.17
C ALA A 409 -2.39 -15.06 -3.96
N MET A 410 -1.85 -16.24 -4.22
CA MET A 410 -0.43 -16.54 -4.17
C MET A 410 0.04 -17.01 -5.52
N PHE A 411 1.22 -16.55 -5.90
CA PHE A 411 1.82 -16.89 -7.18
C PHE A 411 3.25 -17.36 -6.97
N ARG A 412 3.72 -18.19 -7.91
CA ARG A 412 5.09 -18.64 -8.01
C ARG A 412 5.60 -18.42 -9.42
N CYS A 413 6.85 -18.01 -9.53
CA CYS A 413 7.60 -18.05 -10.78
C CYS A 413 9.00 -18.62 -10.52
N LYS A 414 9.64 -19.12 -11.58
CA LYS A 414 11.03 -19.58 -11.54
C LYS A 414 11.93 -18.47 -12.05
N ILE A 415 12.93 -18.08 -11.27
CA ILE A 415 14.04 -17.21 -11.69
C ILE A 415 15.19 -18.14 -12.09
N PRO A 416 15.51 -18.27 -13.40
CA PRO A 416 16.66 -19.05 -13.84
C PRO A 416 17.96 -18.49 -13.24
N LYS A 417 18.90 -19.36 -12.91
CA LYS A 417 20.22 -18.97 -12.39
C LYS A 417 20.98 -18.00 -13.30
N SER A 418 20.74 -18.07 -14.60
CA SER A 418 21.31 -17.13 -15.60
C SER A 418 20.76 -15.71 -15.48
N LEU A 419 19.56 -15.53 -14.92
CA LEU A 419 19.00 -14.20 -14.64
C LEU A 419 19.39 -13.71 -13.25
N ALA A 420 19.52 -14.60 -12.26
CA ALA A 420 20.01 -14.25 -10.94
C ALA A 420 21.51 -13.87 -10.95
N LYS A 421 22.30 -14.55 -11.80
CA LYS A 421 23.70 -14.21 -12.08
C LYS A 421 23.76 -13.06 -13.08
N THR A 422 23.67 -11.84 -12.58
CA THR A 422 23.68 -10.61 -13.37
C THR A 422 25.01 -9.85 -13.23
N GLU A 423 25.36 -9.05 -14.24
CA GLU A 423 26.46 -8.07 -14.15
C GLU A 423 26.07 -6.86 -13.28
N LYS A 424 24.76 -6.63 -13.11
CA LYS A 424 24.22 -5.62 -12.20
C LYS A 424 24.38 -6.05 -10.74
N PRO A 425 24.42 -5.12 -9.80
CA PRO A 425 24.62 -5.44 -8.38
C PRO A 425 23.40 -6.06 -7.69
N PHE A 426 22.27 -6.17 -8.40
CA PHE A 426 21.02 -6.78 -7.94
C PHE A 426 20.26 -7.43 -9.11
N THR A 427 19.40 -8.38 -8.78
CA THR A 427 18.34 -8.87 -9.66
C THR A 427 17.10 -7.99 -9.46
N ARG A 428 16.66 -7.32 -10.51
CA ARG A 428 15.42 -6.53 -10.50
C ARG A 428 14.24 -7.41 -10.83
N LEU A 429 13.34 -7.60 -9.87
CA LEU A 429 12.01 -8.13 -10.12
C LEU A 429 11.07 -6.98 -10.46
N SER A 430 10.39 -7.07 -11.61
CA SER A 430 9.40 -6.09 -12.04
C SER A 430 8.03 -6.75 -12.09
N PHE A 431 7.06 -6.16 -11.39
CA PHE A 431 5.66 -6.58 -11.36
C PHE A 431 4.86 -5.63 -12.26
N HIS A 432 4.20 -6.19 -13.27
CA HIS A 432 3.50 -5.46 -14.30
C HIS A 432 2.00 -5.73 -14.24
N VAL A 433 1.19 -4.69 -14.39
CA VAL A 433 -0.26 -4.76 -14.63
C VAL A 433 -0.58 -4.00 -15.91
N ASP A 434 -1.67 -4.35 -16.60
CA ASP A 434 -2.11 -3.64 -17.81
C ASP A 434 -2.62 -2.22 -17.54
N GLN A 435 -3.15 -1.99 -16.34
CA GLN A 435 -3.64 -0.71 -15.88
C GLN A 435 -3.63 -0.61 -14.35
N THR A 436 -3.58 0.63 -13.87
CA THR A 436 -3.94 0.98 -12.49
C THR A 436 -5.31 1.64 -12.46
N VAL A 437 -6.08 1.38 -11.41
CA VAL A 437 -7.44 1.93 -11.24
C VAL A 437 -7.50 2.74 -9.95
N ALA A 438 -8.25 3.84 -9.94
CA ALA A 438 -8.44 4.62 -8.73
C ALA A 438 -9.23 3.81 -7.68
N LEU A 439 -8.76 3.79 -6.43
CA LEU A 439 -9.40 3.03 -5.35
C LEU A 439 -10.88 3.39 -5.16
N ASN A 440 -11.22 4.68 -5.22
CA ASN A 440 -12.59 5.17 -5.15
C ASN A 440 -13.51 4.73 -6.29
N ILE A 441 -12.97 4.39 -7.46
CA ILE A 441 -13.75 3.81 -8.56
C ILE A 441 -14.05 2.34 -8.25
N SER A 442 -13.06 1.60 -7.73
CA SER A 442 -13.23 0.18 -7.37
C SER A 442 -14.08 -0.05 -6.11
N GLN A 443 -14.14 0.93 -5.20
CA GLN A 443 -14.80 0.83 -3.90
C GLN A 443 -15.76 2.01 -3.69
N PRO A 444 -17.07 1.85 -3.94
CA PRO A 444 -18.05 2.91 -3.75
C PRO A 444 -18.03 3.45 -2.32
N GLY A 445 -17.82 4.77 -2.17
CA GLY A 445 -17.73 5.46 -0.87
C GLY A 445 -16.32 5.62 -0.33
N ASN A 446 -15.29 5.04 -0.96
CA ASN A 446 -13.91 5.34 -0.66
C ASN A 446 -13.54 6.69 -1.31
N GLU A 447 -12.94 7.63 -0.56
CA GLU A 447 -12.50 8.93 -1.10
C GLU A 447 -11.09 8.89 -1.71
N ASP A 448 -10.41 7.74 -1.61
CA ASP A 448 -9.04 7.55 -2.05
C ASP A 448 -8.95 7.52 -3.58
N LYS A 449 -8.32 8.54 -4.16
CA LYS A 449 -8.15 8.72 -5.60
C LYS A 449 -6.83 8.14 -6.13
N ARG A 450 -6.06 7.43 -5.30
CA ARG A 450 -4.79 6.83 -5.73
C ARG A 450 -5.05 5.79 -6.81
N GLN A 451 -4.28 5.87 -7.89
CA GLN A 451 -4.22 4.84 -8.93
C GLN A 451 -3.41 3.67 -8.40
N VAL A 452 -4.02 2.49 -8.29
CA VAL A 452 -3.37 1.30 -7.73
C VAL A 452 -3.63 0.06 -8.59
N GLY A 453 -2.69 -0.88 -8.56
CA GLY A 453 -2.82 -2.20 -9.20
C GLY A 453 -3.25 -3.27 -8.20
N VAL A 454 -2.26 -3.96 -7.63
CA VAL A 454 -2.41 -5.07 -6.68
C VAL A 454 -1.78 -4.73 -5.33
N ALA A 455 -2.33 -5.25 -4.24
CA ALA A 455 -1.81 -5.09 -2.89
C ALA A 455 -0.92 -6.27 -2.50
N MET A 456 0.35 -6.03 -2.23
CA MET A 456 1.35 -7.06 -1.93
C MET A 456 1.83 -6.99 -0.48
N SER A 457 1.92 -8.15 0.19
CA SER A 457 2.38 -8.24 1.59
C SER A 457 3.69 -8.99 1.78
N LEU A 458 4.03 -9.91 0.87
CA LEU A 458 5.23 -10.74 0.99
C LEU A 458 5.79 -11.09 -0.39
N VAL A 459 7.12 -11.05 -0.51
CA VAL A 459 7.89 -11.71 -1.57
C VAL A 459 8.93 -12.60 -0.90
N GLN A 460 9.07 -13.85 -1.32
CA GLN A 460 10.14 -14.73 -0.89
C GLN A 460 10.81 -15.42 -2.07
N VAL A 461 12.11 -15.67 -1.94
CA VAL A 461 12.94 -16.34 -2.92
C VAL A 461 13.71 -17.45 -2.23
N PHE A 462 13.79 -18.63 -2.82
CA PHE A 462 14.49 -19.80 -2.29
C PHE A 462 14.86 -20.78 -3.42
N PRO A 463 15.80 -21.73 -3.25
CA PRO A 463 16.11 -22.73 -4.27
C PRO A 463 14.86 -23.55 -4.67
N VAL A 464 14.65 -23.80 -5.97
CA VAL A 464 13.45 -24.48 -6.48
C VAL A 464 13.18 -25.83 -5.81
N ASP A 465 14.23 -26.58 -5.49
CA ASP A 465 14.15 -27.93 -4.90
C ASP A 465 14.05 -27.92 -3.37
N SER A 466 13.67 -26.79 -2.78
CA SER A 466 13.63 -26.61 -1.33
C SER A 466 12.30 -26.04 -0.84
N GLN A 467 12.08 -26.11 0.48
CA GLN A 467 10.89 -25.54 1.10
C GLN A 467 11.00 -24.01 1.22
N PRO A 468 9.86 -23.29 1.13
CA PRO A 468 9.81 -21.86 1.41
C PRO A 468 10.16 -21.56 2.87
N ASP A 469 10.71 -20.37 3.12
CA ASP A 469 11.02 -19.92 4.49
C ASP A 469 9.75 -19.51 5.24
N VAL A 470 8.77 -18.93 4.52
CA VAL A 470 7.46 -18.57 5.05
C VAL A 470 6.39 -19.40 4.36
N GLU A 471 5.63 -20.16 5.15
CA GLU A 471 4.43 -20.83 4.65
C GLU A 471 3.32 -19.79 4.45
N MET A 472 3.24 -19.23 3.25
CA MET A 472 2.26 -18.17 2.94
C MET A 472 0.86 -18.72 2.68
N ILE A 473 0.74 -20.03 2.39
CA ILE A 473 -0.52 -20.73 2.55
C ILE A 473 -0.68 -20.98 4.04
N LYS A 474 -1.00 -19.92 4.79
CA LYS A 474 -1.61 -20.11 6.10
C LYS A 474 -2.94 -20.77 5.85
N SER A 475 -2.96 -22.08 5.91
CA SER A 475 -4.22 -22.75 5.91
C SER A 475 -5.01 -22.21 7.10
N PRO A 476 -6.32 -21.93 7.00
CA PRO A 476 -7.14 -21.59 8.16
C PRO A 476 -7.20 -22.73 9.23
N ILE A 477 -6.36 -23.75 9.07
CA ILE A 477 -6.16 -24.98 9.86
C ILE A 477 -5.61 -24.72 11.27
N ASP A 478 -5.20 -23.52 11.67
CA ASP A 478 -4.65 -23.24 13.00
C ASP A 478 -5.71 -23.16 14.13
N SER A 479 -6.76 -23.96 14.06
CA SER A 479 -7.65 -24.18 15.20
C SER A 479 -8.04 -25.65 15.34
N GLU A 480 -8.22 -26.08 16.59
CA GLU A 480 -8.60 -27.44 16.97
C GLU A 480 -9.73 -28.05 16.09
N PRO A 481 -10.80 -27.32 15.71
CA PRO A 481 -11.86 -27.86 14.84
C PRO A 481 -11.41 -28.24 13.43
N TRP A 482 -10.37 -27.61 12.88
CA TRP A 482 -9.84 -27.96 11.57
C TRP A 482 -8.99 -29.22 11.63
N PHE A 483 -8.10 -29.32 12.61
CA PHE A 483 -7.28 -30.50 12.83
C PHE A 483 -8.15 -31.74 13.06
N GLU A 484 -9.21 -31.62 13.86
CA GLU A 484 -10.18 -32.70 14.09
C GLU A 484 -10.84 -33.15 12.78
N ALA A 485 -11.35 -32.20 11.97
CA ALA A 485 -12.02 -32.51 10.71
C ALA A 485 -11.07 -33.19 9.70
N ILE A 486 -9.83 -32.71 9.60
CA ILE A 486 -8.82 -33.29 8.71
C ILE A 486 -8.38 -34.67 9.18
N ALA A 487 -8.10 -34.83 10.48
CA ALA A 487 -7.72 -36.11 11.05
C ALA A 487 -8.81 -37.16 10.82
N PHE A 488 -10.07 -36.79 11.07
CA PHE A 488 -11.22 -37.65 10.83
C PHE A 488 -11.35 -38.06 9.37
N LEU A 489 -11.22 -37.11 8.42
CA LEU A 489 -11.28 -37.43 6.99
C LEU A 489 -10.11 -38.31 6.55
N LYS A 490 -8.87 -38.05 7.00
CA LYS A 490 -7.71 -38.89 6.70
C LYS A 490 -7.88 -40.33 7.20
N GLN A 491 -8.59 -40.52 8.30
CA GLN A 491 -8.84 -41.83 8.88
C GLN A 491 -9.95 -42.62 8.15
N HIS A 492 -10.93 -41.93 7.57
CA HIS A 492 -12.17 -42.58 7.11
C HIS A 492 -12.46 -42.47 5.62
N LEU A 493 -11.91 -41.46 4.93
CA LEU A 493 -12.07 -41.28 3.48
C LEU A 493 -11.21 -42.31 2.74
N GLN A 494 -11.83 -43.12 1.88
CA GLN A 494 -11.10 -44.08 1.05
C GLN A 494 -10.59 -43.43 -0.25
N PRO A 495 -9.49 -43.93 -0.86
CA PRO A 495 -8.90 -43.31 -2.06
C PRO A 495 -9.82 -43.22 -3.29
N ASP A 496 -10.83 -44.08 -3.38
CA ASP A 496 -11.82 -44.11 -4.46
C ASP A 496 -13.05 -43.22 -4.19
N GLN A 497 -13.15 -42.62 -3.00
CA GLN A 497 -14.28 -41.80 -2.59
C GLN A 497 -14.00 -40.31 -2.83
N LEU A 498 -15.00 -39.61 -3.36
CA LEU A 498 -14.86 -38.20 -3.70
C LEU A 498 -15.32 -37.30 -2.55
N LEU A 499 -14.43 -36.41 -2.13
CA LEU A 499 -14.67 -35.41 -1.08
C LEU A 499 -15.10 -34.07 -1.69
N PHE A 500 -16.24 -33.53 -1.29
CA PHE A 500 -16.66 -32.17 -1.59
C PHE A 500 -16.45 -31.27 -0.37
N ALA A 501 -15.53 -30.29 -0.43
CA ALA A 501 -15.07 -29.54 0.74
C ALA A 501 -14.62 -28.10 0.43
N PRO A 502 -14.47 -27.21 1.44
CA PRO A 502 -13.89 -25.88 1.27
C PRO A 502 -12.45 -25.92 0.71
N ASN A 503 -12.01 -24.84 0.05
CA ASN A 503 -10.68 -24.76 -0.57
C ASN A 503 -9.51 -25.05 0.38
N ALA A 504 -9.65 -24.74 1.65
CA ALA A 504 -8.64 -25.03 2.67
C ALA A 504 -8.36 -26.54 2.88
N PHE A 505 -9.22 -27.44 2.38
CA PHE A 505 -8.99 -28.89 2.40
C PHE A 505 -8.16 -29.40 1.22
N ARG A 506 -7.69 -28.52 0.32
CA ARG A 506 -6.85 -28.88 -0.85
C ARG A 506 -5.52 -29.52 -0.48
N LEU A 507 -4.78 -28.93 0.47
CA LEU A 507 -3.45 -29.43 0.83
C LEU A 507 -3.51 -30.82 1.49
N PRO A 508 -4.45 -31.10 2.43
CA PRO A 508 -4.55 -32.43 3.02
C PRO A 508 -5.18 -33.49 2.10
N PHE A 509 -5.96 -33.09 1.09
CA PHE A 509 -6.69 -33.99 0.18
C PHE A 509 -6.56 -33.50 -1.28
N PRO A 510 -5.56 -33.99 -2.04
CA PRO A 510 -5.34 -33.53 -3.41
C PRO A 510 -6.46 -33.92 -4.39
N ASP A 511 -7.14 -35.05 -4.14
CA ASP A 511 -8.23 -35.58 -4.97
C ASP A 511 -9.60 -35.21 -4.38
N TYR A 512 -9.92 -33.92 -4.34
CA TYR A 512 -11.20 -33.41 -3.82
C TYR A 512 -11.88 -32.44 -4.81
N ILE A 513 -13.17 -32.21 -4.60
CA ILE A 513 -13.98 -31.27 -5.37
C ILE A 513 -14.16 -30.00 -4.52
N PRO A 514 -13.61 -28.85 -4.94
CA PRO A 514 -13.75 -27.59 -4.23
C PRO A 514 -15.18 -27.03 -4.30
N TYR A 515 -15.52 -26.15 -3.35
CA TYR A 515 -16.62 -25.22 -3.56
C TYR A 515 -16.32 -24.35 -4.78
N VAL A 516 -17.27 -24.23 -5.69
CA VAL A 516 -17.09 -23.52 -6.96
C VAL A 516 -16.77 -22.03 -6.73
N GLU A 517 -15.63 -21.59 -7.25
CA GLU A 517 -15.20 -20.19 -7.32
C GLU A 517 -15.94 -19.44 -8.43
N GLY A 518 -16.54 -18.32 -8.08
CA GLY A 518 -17.04 -17.31 -9.00
C GLY A 518 -17.22 -15.99 -8.26
N ASN A 519 -17.02 -14.88 -8.96
CA ASN A 519 -17.25 -13.52 -8.46
C ASN A 519 -18.63 -13.45 -7.75
N PRO A 520 -18.79 -12.88 -6.54
CA PRO A 520 -20.08 -12.85 -5.84
C PRO A 520 -21.20 -12.15 -6.62
N ILE A 521 -20.87 -11.41 -7.68
CA ILE A 521 -21.83 -10.77 -8.60
C ILE A 521 -22.32 -11.74 -9.71
N ASP A 522 -21.59 -12.80 -10.04
CA ASP A 522 -21.89 -13.72 -11.16
C ASP A 522 -22.31 -15.14 -10.74
N LEU A 523 -22.41 -15.39 -9.43
CA LEU A 523 -22.91 -16.64 -8.87
C LEU A 523 -24.45 -16.69 -8.95
N THR A 524 -24.97 -16.84 -10.17
CA THR A 524 -26.37 -17.24 -10.34
C THR A 524 -26.54 -18.68 -9.85
N ILE A 525 -27.68 -18.95 -9.18
CA ILE A 525 -28.12 -20.28 -8.69
C ILE A 525 -27.89 -21.40 -9.74
N ASN A 526 -27.86 -21.07 -11.03
CA ASN A 526 -27.69 -21.97 -12.16
C ASN A 526 -26.28 -22.60 -12.31
N TYR A 527 -25.20 -22.00 -11.82
CA TYR A 527 -23.83 -22.53 -12.01
C TYR A 527 -23.47 -23.61 -10.97
N VAL A 528 -23.84 -23.37 -9.71
CA VAL A 528 -23.75 -24.36 -8.62
C VAL A 528 -24.65 -25.56 -8.90
N ASP A 529 -25.83 -25.33 -9.49
CA ASP A 529 -26.79 -26.37 -9.89
C ASP A 529 -26.22 -27.34 -10.94
N LYS A 530 -25.46 -26.83 -11.92
CA LYS A 530 -24.76 -27.67 -12.90
C LYS A 530 -23.64 -28.50 -12.27
N THR A 531 -22.84 -27.90 -11.40
CA THR A 531 -21.66 -28.58 -10.82
C THR A 531 -22.08 -29.67 -9.82
N LEU A 532 -23.00 -29.37 -8.90
CA LEU A 532 -23.43 -30.33 -7.88
C LEU A 532 -24.37 -31.42 -8.40
N ARG A 533 -25.12 -31.21 -9.49
CA ARG A 533 -25.93 -32.29 -10.10
C ARG A 533 -25.08 -33.30 -10.87
N HIS A 534 -23.96 -32.86 -11.45
CA HIS A 534 -23.19 -33.67 -12.40
C HIS A 534 -21.93 -34.31 -11.80
N HIS A 535 -21.43 -33.85 -10.64
CA HIS A 535 -20.32 -34.53 -9.97
C HIS A 535 -20.79 -35.56 -8.92
N PRO A 536 -20.28 -36.80 -8.96
CA PRO A 536 -20.42 -37.73 -7.85
C PRO A 536 -19.55 -37.26 -6.68
N TYR A 537 -20.11 -37.32 -5.47
CA TYR A 537 -19.38 -37.08 -4.22
C TYR A 537 -19.98 -37.98 -3.15
N ASP A 538 -19.09 -38.54 -2.33
CA ASP A 538 -19.42 -39.49 -1.27
C ASP A 538 -19.35 -38.81 0.10
N TRP A 539 -18.55 -37.75 0.20
CA TRP A 539 -18.36 -36.98 1.41
C TRP A 539 -18.59 -35.48 1.16
N VAL A 540 -19.19 -34.80 2.12
CA VAL A 540 -19.42 -33.35 2.08
C VAL A 540 -19.00 -32.73 3.40
N VAL A 541 -18.07 -31.77 3.35
CA VAL A 541 -17.78 -30.89 4.50
C VAL A 541 -18.61 -29.64 4.33
N ILE A 542 -19.27 -29.19 5.40
CA ILE A 542 -19.99 -27.90 5.46
C ILE A 542 -19.35 -27.04 6.54
N HIS A 543 -18.89 -25.85 6.16
CA HIS A 543 -18.43 -24.82 7.09
C HIS A 543 -19.62 -23.94 7.54
N LYS A 544 -19.87 -23.86 8.85
CA LYS A 544 -21.08 -23.19 9.39
C LYS A 544 -21.09 -21.68 9.21
N GLY A 545 -19.93 -21.04 9.05
CA GLY A 545 -19.79 -19.61 8.79
C GLY A 545 -19.91 -19.20 7.32
N MET A 546 -20.26 -20.11 6.40
CA MET A 546 -20.50 -19.76 5.00
C MET A 546 -21.82 -19.00 4.83
N ASN A 547 -21.92 -18.21 3.75
CA ASN A 547 -23.13 -17.46 3.42
C ASN A 547 -24.39 -18.38 3.35
N ASP A 548 -25.42 -17.99 4.10
CA ASP A 548 -26.66 -18.74 4.37
C ASP A 548 -27.35 -19.30 3.11
N VAL A 549 -27.28 -18.58 1.99
CA VAL A 549 -27.91 -18.98 0.71
C VAL A 549 -27.24 -20.24 0.13
N TYR A 550 -25.91 -20.32 0.23
CA TYR A 550 -25.12 -21.46 -0.29
C TYR A 550 -25.26 -22.68 0.63
N VAL A 551 -25.18 -22.47 1.95
CA VAL A 551 -25.35 -23.53 2.94
C VAL A 551 -26.73 -24.18 2.81
N GLY A 552 -27.77 -23.37 2.63
CA GLY A 552 -29.12 -23.88 2.45
C GLY A 552 -29.28 -24.78 1.23
N TRP A 553 -28.65 -24.42 0.11
CA TRP A 553 -28.73 -25.20 -1.12
C TRP A 553 -27.89 -26.48 -1.06
N LEU A 554 -26.69 -26.41 -0.47
CA LEU A 554 -25.83 -27.57 -0.25
C LEU A 554 -26.50 -28.60 0.68
N LEU A 555 -27.17 -28.13 1.74
CA LEU A 555 -27.95 -28.98 2.63
C LEU A 555 -29.11 -29.67 1.92
N LEU A 556 -29.78 -29.00 0.99
CA LEU A 556 -30.81 -29.64 0.17
C LEU A 556 -30.23 -30.81 -0.63
N GLN A 557 -29.05 -30.65 -1.23
CA GLN A 557 -28.39 -31.73 -1.98
C GLN A 557 -27.91 -32.88 -1.08
N VAL A 558 -27.37 -32.57 0.10
CA VAL A 558 -27.03 -33.56 1.13
C VAL A 558 -28.25 -34.41 1.49
N LEU A 559 -29.41 -33.78 1.69
CA LEU A 559 -30.67 -34.47 1.99
C LEU A 559 -31.17 -35.30 0.81
N LEU A 560 -31.15 -34.77 -0.41
CA LEU A 560 -31.59 -35.48 -1.62
C LEU A 560 -30.73 -36.73 -1.90
N ARG A 561 -29.43 -36.67 -1.61
CA ARG A 561 -28.49 -37.78 -1.79
C ARG A 561 -28.36 -38.70 -0.56
N ARG A 562 -29.17 -38.48 0.48
CA ARG A 562 -29.21 -39.27 1.72
C ARG A 562 -27.88 -39.35 2.48
N LEU A 563 -26.99 -38.38 2.32
CA LEU A 563 -25.79 -38.33 3.15
C LEU A 563 -26.18 -38.03 4.60
N LYS A 564 -25.46 -38.61 5.54
CA LYS A 564 -25.74 -38.45 6.97
C LYS A 564 -24.55 -37.80 7.68
N PRO A 565 -24.78 -36.93 8.66
CA PRO A 565 -23.70 -36.30 9.39
C PRO A 565 -22.98 -37.36 10.22
N VAL A 566 -21.66 -37.41 10.11
CA VAL A 566 -20.79 -38.39 10.78
C VAL A 566 -19.78 -37.71 11.72
N LEU A 567 -19.52 -36.40 11.52
CA LEU A 567 -18.75 -35.56 12.43
C LEU A 567 -19.39 -34.17 12.51
N ALA A 568 -19.38 -33.55 13.68
CA ALA A 568 -19.74 -32.14 13.84
C ALA A 568 -19.04 -31.52 15.05
N ASN A 569 -18.26 -30.47 14.79
CA ASN A 569 -17.58 -29.68 15.82
C ASN A 569 -18.08 -28.23 15.79
N SER A 570 -17.39 -27.28 16.43
CA SER A 570 -17.86 -25.88 16.48
C SER A 570 -17.92 -25.21 15.10
N VAL A 571 -17.08 -25.63 14.14
CA VAL A 571 -16.92 -24.99 12.82
C VAL A 571 -17.56 -25.79 11.68
N PHE A 572 -17.47 -27.12 11.72
CA PHE A 572 -17.82 -28.00 10.61
C PHE A 572 -18.93 -28.99 10.92
N VAL A 573 -19.59 -29.44 9.85
CA VAL A 573 -20.35 -30.69 9.82
C VAL A 573 -19.90 -31.50 8.61
N ILE A 574 -19.50 -32.76 8.82
CA ILE A 574 -19.09 -33.67 7.76
C ILE A 574 -20.19 -34.69 7.54
N PHE A 575 -20.61 -34.85 6.30
CA PHE A 575 -21.61 -35.81 5.86
C PHE A 575 -20.95 -36.88 4.99
N ALA A 576 -21.41 -38.12 5.13
CA ALA A 576 -20.94 -39.25 4.34
C ALA A 576 -22.12 -40.04 3.76
N LYS A 577 -21.92 -40.58 2.56
CA LYS A 577 -22.85 -41.47 1.86
C LYS A 577 -22.54 -42.91 2.23
N ASP A 578 -23.58 -43.69 2.57
CA ASP A 578 -23.51 -45.14 2.81
C ASP A 578 -22.33 -45.58 3.73
N SER A 579 -21.99 -44.74 4.71
CA SER A 579 -20.86 -44.97 5.62
C SER A 579 -21.26 -45.86 6.79
N PRO A 580 -20.40 -46.80 7.23
CA PRO A 580 -20.62 -47.63 8.42
C PRO A 580 -20.46 -46.84 9.74
N LEU A 581 -20.07 -45.57 9.67
CA LEU A 581 -19.85 -44.72 10.83
C LEU A 581 -21.16 -44.39 11.56
N PRO A 582 -21.13 -44.24 12.91
CA PRO A 582 -22.29 -43.80 13.67
C PRO A 582 -22.75 -42.41 13.20
N HIS A 583 -24.04 -42.28 12.90
CA HIS A 583 -24.59 -41.03 12.41
C HIS A 583 -25.01 -40.13 13.58
N LEU A 584 -24.72 -38.84 13.45
CA LEU A 584 -25.17 -37.81 14.37
C LEU A 584 -26.64 -37.44 14.10
N GLY A 585 -27.37 -37.11 15.16
CA GLY A 585 -28.72 -36.56 15.00
C GLY A 585 -28.67 -35.17 14.38
N TYR A 586 -29.56 -34.87 13.43
CA TYR A 586 -29.72 -33.53 12.84
C TYR A 586 -30.06 -32.43 13.86
N ARG A 587 -30.52 -32.82 15.05
CA ARG A 587 -30.84 -31.92 16.18
C ARG A 587 -29.71 -31.79 17.20
N SER A 588 -28.58 -32.48 17.01
CA SER A 588 -27.45 -32.41 17.93
C SER A 588 -26.85 -31.00 17.96
N THR A 589 -26.24 -30.64 19.10
CA THR A 589 -25.74 -29.29 19.41
C THR A 589 -24.84 -28.72 18.30
N ASN A 590 -23.97 -29.55 17.72
CA ASN A 590 -23.04 -29.11 16.67
C ASN A 590 -23.57 -29.29 15.25
N VAL A 591 -24.57 -30.14 15.00
CA VAL A 591 -25.16 -30.29 13.65
C VAL A 591 -26.23 -29.23 13.39
N ARG A 592 -27.09 -28.95 14.36
CA ARG A 592 -28.23 -28.03 14.23
C ARG A 592 -27.86 -26.64 13.69
N PRO A 593 -26.75 -25.99 14.11
CA PRO A 593 -26.38 -24.67 13.61
C PRO A 593 -26.13 -24.61 12.11
N ALA A 594 -25.67 -25.70 11.49
CA ALA A 594 -25.49 -25.75 10.03
C ALA A 594 -26.81 -25.53 9.27
N PHE A 595 -27.95 -25.88 9.87
CA PHE A 595 -29.28 -25.77 9.26
C PHE A 595 -29.98 -24.43 9.56
N ALA A 596 -29.40 -23.54 10.37
CA ALA A 596 -30.05 -22.30 10.78
C ALA A 596 -30.31 -21.35 9.58
N GLY A 597 -29.31 -21.17 8.71
CA GLY A 597 -29.43 -20.38 7.47
C GLY A 597 -30.46 -20.96 6.49
N TYR A 598 -30.49 -22.28 6.32
CA TYR A 598 -31.49 -22.98 5.51
C TYR A 598 -32.92 -22.75 6.01
N ILE A 599 -33.14 -22.87 7.32
CA ILE A 599 -34.45 -22.66 7.94
C ILE A 599 -34.89 -21.20 7.73
N LYS A 600 -33.99 -20.24 7.91
CA LYS A 600 -34.25 -18.82 7.68
C LYS A 600 -34.61 -18.53 6.20
N TYR A 601 -33.88 -19.12 5.27
CA TYR A 601 -34.16 -19.04 3.82
C TYR A 601 -35.53 -19.67 3.46
N MET A 602 -35.84 -20.85 4.01
CA MET A 602 -37.13 -21.52 3.79
C MET A 602 -38.29 -20.70 4.36
N ILE A 603 -38.13 -20.09 5.53
CA ILE A 603 -39.14 -19.20 6.13
C ILE A 603 -39.37 -17.97 5.25
N GLN A 604 -38.31 -17.35 4.72
CA GLN A 604 -38.43 -16.20 3.81
C GLN A 604 -39.14 -16.56 2.49
N ARG A 605 -38.88 -17.74 1.90
CA ARG A 605 -39.60 -18.20 0.70
C ARG A 605 -41.06 -18.57 0.97
N VAL A 606 -41.35 -19.18 2.11
CA VAL A 606 -42.73 -19.52 2.52
C VAL A 606 -43.57 -18.26 2.69
N ASN A 607 -42.99 -17.16 3.18
CA ASN A 607 -43.67 -15.86 3.30
C ASN A 607 -43.95 -15.18 1.95
N GLN A 608 -43.30 -15.57 0.85
CA GLN A 608 -43.55 -15.04 -0.50
C GLN A 608 -44.59 -15.86 -1.29
N SER A 609 -45.03 -17.02 -0.79
CA SER A 609 -45.99 -17.89 -1.51
C SER A 609 -47.28 -18.10 -0.72
N GLU A 610 -48.17 -17.11 -0.69
CA GLU A 610 -49.56 -17.21 -0.20
C GLU A 610 -50.46 -18.17 -1.03
N ARG A 611 -49.90 -19.03 -1.90
CA ARG A 611 -50.66 -19.88 -2.84
C ARG A 611 -50.57 -21.40 -2.61
N LEU A 612 -50.32 -21.87 -1.38
CA LEU A 612 -50.46 -23.31 -1.06
C LEU A 612 -51.31 -23.57 0.20
N ARG A 613 -52.60 -23.20 0.12
CA ARG A 613 -53.65 -23.75 1.01
C ARG A 613 -53.79 -25.28 0.92
N SER A 614 -53.24 -25.90 -0.13
CA SER A 614 -53.22 -27.35 -0.35
C SER A 614 -52.14 -28.10 0.46
N PHE A 615 -51.13 -27.43 1.03
CA PHE A 615 -50.10 -28.11 1.83
C PHE A 615 -50.45 -28.26 3.33
N LYS A 616 -51.31 -27.38 3.87
CA LYS A 616 -51.84 -27.51 5.25
C LYS A 616 -52.67 -28.79 5.45
N GLN A 617 -53.14 -29.41 4.37
CA GLN A 617 -53.88 -30.67 4.41
C GLN A 617 -52.97 -31.92 4.44
N ALA A 618 -51.72 -31.82 3.96
CA ALA A 618 -50.75 -32.92 3.97
C ALA A 618 -49.97 -33.02 5.31
N VAL A 619 -49.76 -31.91 6.01
CA VAL A 619 -49.01 -31.90 7.29
C VAL A 619 -49.88 -32.31 8.49
N LYS A 620 -51.21 -32.32 8.35
CA LYS A 620 -52.14 -32.78 9.40
C LYS A 620 -52.07 -34.30 9.66
N GLY A 621 -51.42 -35.07 8.77
CA GLY A 621 -51.21 -36.52 8.93
C GLY A 621 -49.95 -36.92 9.72
N ILE A 622 -49.09 -35.97 10.11
CA ILE A 622 -47.83 -36.26 10.84
C ILE A 622 -47.99 -36.05 12.36
N TYR A 623 -49.07 -35.41 12.80
CA TYR A 623 -49.42 -35.22 14.21
C TYR A 623 -50.78 -35.85 14.52
N THR A 624 -50.85 -37.19 14.60
CA THR A 624 -51.82 -37.94 15.42
C THR A 624 -51.60 -39.44 15.21
N LYS A 625 -50.84 -40.09 16.11
CA LYS A 625 -51.07 -41.45 16.64
C LYS A 625 -49.89 -41.87 17.53
N SER A 626 -50.04 -41.65 18.83
CA SER A 626 -49.71 -42.64 19.87
C SER A 626 -50.41 -42.17 21.14
N GLY A 627 -51.47 -42.89 21.51
CA GLY A 627 -52.18 -42.69 22.76
C GLY A 627 -51.41 -43.26 23.95
N ASP A 628 -51.69 -42.64 25.10
CA ASP A 628 -51.72 -43.15 26.47
C ASP A 628 -50.51 -43.85 27.09
N ALA A 629 -49.87 -43.13 28.02
CA ALA A 629 -49.76 -43.59 29.40
C ALA A 629 -49.67 -42.41 30.38
N ARG A 630 -50.49 -42.49 31.42
CA ARG A 630 -50.75 -41.57 32.53
C ARG A 630 -49.48 -41.17 33.32
N ILE A 631 -49.37 -39.89 33.70
CA ILE A 631 -48.93 -39.49 35.05
C ILE A 631 -49.85 -38.36 35.54
N SER A 632 -50.26 -38.50 36.79
CA SER A 632 -51.28 -37.78 37.55
C SER A 632 -50.86 -36.39 38.01
N SER A 633 -51.85 -35.50 38.03
CA SER A 633 -52.13 -34.41 38.97
C SER A 633 -51.08 -34.08 40.04
N THR A 634 -50.63 -32.82 40.03
CA THR A 634 -50.87 -31.90 41.15
C THR A 634 -50.84 -30.46 40.63
N GLU A 635 -51.97 -29.78 40.85
CA GLU A 635 -52.06 -28.32 40.89
C GLU A 635 -51.16 -27.82 42.02
N GLU A 636 -50.36 -26.79 41.76
CA GLU A 636 -50.21 -25.73 42.74
C GLU A 636 -49.81 -24.42 42.07
N THR A 637 -50.39 -23.39 42.62
CA THR A 637 -50.58 -22.03 42.16
C THR A 637 -49.36 -21.12 42.38
N THR A 638 -49.47 -19.95 41.75
CA THR A 638 -49.03 -18.60 42.20
C THR A 638 -47.61 -18.07 41.91
N ASN A 639 -47.68 -16.89 41.26
CA ASN A 639 -46.91 -15.64 41.44
C ASN A 639 -45.53 -15.53 40.78
N GLU A 640 -45.41 -14.61 39.82
CA GLU A 640 -44.78 -13.27 39.96
C GLU A 640 -43.26 -13.42 40.10
N GLU A 641 -42.40 -12.77 39.33
CA GLU A 641 -42.35 -11.33 39.12
C GLU A 641 -41.31 -10.99 38.02
N LYS A 642 -41.33 -9.73 37.60
CA LYS A 642 -40.49 -9.08 36.59
C LYS A 642 -38.99 -9.16 36.89
N GLY A 643 -38.19 -9.18 35.82
CA GLY A 643 -36.74 -8.93 35.82
C GLY A 643 -36.18 -9.12 34.42
#